data_AF-A0A6J6DWR3-F1
#
_entry.id   AF-A0A6J6DWR3-F1
#
_cell.length_a   1.000
_cell.length_b   1.000
_cell.length_c   1.000
_cell.angle_alpha   90.00
_cell.angle_beta   90.00
_cell.angle_gamma   90.00
#
_symmetry.space_group_name_H-M   'P 1'
#
loop_
_entity.id
_entity.type
_entity.pdbx_description
1 polymer ?
#
loop_
_entity_poly.entity_id
_entity_poly.type
_entity_poly.pdbx_seq_one_letter_code
_entity_poly.pdbx_strand_id
1 'polypeptide(L)'
;MKQQRKTFRVIGIVGAATLFVTACGGGDEAGGRTADSAVVVDTTAADDTEATDEATDVTEATVIETTVPAAEPSAGWTVLVYSIADTDLEPFLLDDVTEMGGVGSGPGVNIVSLVDRASDYSSDPVLGIDDWQGGKLLHVQRGSAVELADLGDVNTGDPQLLADFIATGIQQFPAENYALVLSDHGASWPGVGGDESTGYDGLTLAELGAGIAAGLEGAGIDQLDLLGFDACLMATYEVASALAPTARRLLASQELEPGHGWNYGVLQMLNDDPATDVDALASALIDGFEAQAAEQGTGTEITLSLVDLEQMPALDAALTAFTDAVTPRAGALGPIIGRTRAQTLSFGRSPDPSSDSQMVDLGILIGEIGVDALDVSPQADDVIRALNDLVLDRVAGAATRAATGLSIYFPTEEQWFKAEYTEVPAAAGWSSFLQAYYTGGQAIPEAEQPSAIGDAVEVVFVEGGIEVSALFDPVTLANATEATIDYGIVDADGTITYLGSEPAEVSDDGSGLVAGFYDLTALTMSDGIDTAYAYVDLYLDPEAGLVTIDVPLAYYPVGEDEVYDDVILSLVLDDAGDIISETYYVYNPETDAYGELTADPEAIIVPYVFVMAADGSGEWVPTSDVGLYANLPDIAYELEPLEPGTELWVELNVIDFGGNTATIGGSIILS
;
A
#
# COMPACT_ATOMS: atom_id res chain seq x y z
N MET A 1 2.67 20.57 14.49
CA MET A 1 1.70 21.21 15.43
C MET A 1 1.08 20.09 16.25
N LYS A 2 0.94 20.16 17.59
CA LYS A 2 0.38 19.00 18.33
C LYS A 2 -1.07 18.75 17.88
N GLN A 3 -1.33 17.67 17.13
CA GLN A 3 -2.68 17.16 16.85
C GLN A 3 -3.46 17.13 18.17
N GLN A 4 -4.63 17.77 18.20
CA GLN A 4 -5.57 17.48 19.27
C GLN A 4 -6.00 16.04 19.09
N ARG A 5 -5.91 15.22 20.14
CA ARG A 5 -6.44 13.86 20.11
C ARG A 5 -7.93 13.93 19.79
N LYS A 6 -8.30 13.55 18.57
CA LYS A 6 -9.68 13.28 18.20
C LYS A 6 -10.02 11.94 18.86
N THR A 7 -11.17 11.88 19.53
CA THR A 7 -11.65 10.66 20.18
C THR A 7 -13.01 10.39 19.59
N PHE A 8 -13.24 9.17 19.13
CA PHE A 8 -14.60 8.75 18.82
C PHE A 8 -15.43 8.81 20.08
N ARG A 9 -16.59 9.47 20.03
CA ARG A 9 -17.58 9.36 21.12
C ARG A 9 -18.31 8.02 21.01
N VAL A 10 -17.60 6.92 21.20
CA VAL A 10 -18.16 5.57 21.00
C VAL A 10 -18.73 4.96 22.28
N ILE A 11 -19.85 4.25 22.08
CA ILE A 11 -20.42 3.26 22.99
C ILE A 11 -19.91 1.88 22.53
N GLY A 12 -18.74 1.45 23.03
CA GLY A 12 -18.26 0.05 23.10
C GLY A 12 -18.20 -0.80 21.82
N ILE A 13 -17.17 -0.61 20.98
CA ILE A 13 -16.85 -1.48 19.83
C ILE A 13 -16.11 -2.78 20.25
N VAL A 14 -15.29 -2.75 21.32
CA VAL A 14 -14.27 -3.79 21.58
C VAL A 14 -14.78 -4.99 22.42
N GLY A 15 -16.10 -5.14 22.61
CA GLY A 15 -16.66 -6.04 23.64
C GLY A 15 -16.98 -7.48 23.23
N ALA A 16 -17.21 -7.77 21.94
CA ALA A 16 -18.01 -8.95 21.56
C ALA A 16 -17.22 -10.11 20.89
N ALA A 17 -16.06 -9.87 20.28
CA ALA A 17 -15.35 -10.88 19.46
C ALA A 17 -14.72 -12.07 20.25
N THR A 18 -14.74 -12.09 21.59
CA THR A 18 -13.94 -13.05 22.37
C THR A 18 -14.61 -14.40 22.72
N LEU A 19 -15.76 -14.76 22.13
CA LEU A 19 -16.65 -15.79 22.73
C LEU A 19 -16.80 -17.16 22.02
N PHE A 20 -16.22 -17.42 20.84
CA PHE A 20 -16.52 -18.64 20.08
C PHE A 20 -15.36 -19.63 19.87
N VAL A 21 -14.95 -20.37 20.91
CA VAL A 21 -14.15 -21.61 20.72
C VAL A 21 -14.58 -22.70 21.69
N THR A 22 -15.48 -23.62 21.27
CA THR A 22 -15.43 -25.06 21.65
C THR A 22 -16.54 -25.91 20.98
N ALA A 23 -16.16 -26.88 20.10
CA ALA A 23 -16.30 -28.34 20.30
C ALA A 23 -16.54 -29.21 19.03
N CYS A 24 -15.51 -29.97 18.67
CA CYS A 24 -15.37 -31.24 17.91
C CYS A 24 -16.61 -32.07 17.44
N GLY A 25 -16.57 -32.50 16.16
CA GLY A 25 -16.13 -33.86 15.76
C GLY A 25 -17.11 -34.88 15.10
N GLY A 26 -16.98 -35.10 13.78
CA GLY A 26 -16.79 -36.43 13.14
C GLY A 26 -17.94 -37.14 12.36
N GLY A 27 -17.69 -37.49 11.08
CA GLY A 27 -18.07 -38.79 10.49
C GLY A 27 -18.79 -38.88 9.12
N ASP A 28 -18.01 -38.88 8.02
CA ASP A 28 -17.99 -39.73 6.80
C ASP A 28 -19.23 -40.30 6.03
N GLU A 29 -19.07 -40.19 4.69
CA GLU A 29 -19.39 -41.10 3.56
C GLU A 29 -20.67 -40.95 2.67
N ALA A 30 -20.47 -40.21 1.57
CA ALA A 30 -20.50 -40.61 0.14
C ALA A 30 -21.73 -41.30 -0.53
N GLY A 31 -22.14 -40.74 -1.68
CA GLY A 31 -23.06 -41.40 -2.63
C GLY A 31 -23.39 -40.59 -3.89
N GLY A 32 -22.60 -40.71 -4.96
CA GLY A 32 -22.71 -39.89 -6.18
C GLY A 32 -23.84 -40.22 -7.17
N ARG A 33 -24.04 -39.33 -8.16
CA ARG A 33 -23.88 -39.58 -9.62
C ARG A 33 -24.64 -38.58 -10.52
N THR A 34 -23.85 -37.95 -11.39
CA THR A 34 -24.03 -37.73 -12.86
C THR A 34 -25.07 -36.72 -13.39
N ALA A 35 -24.51 -35.70 -14.06
CA ALA A 35 -24.64 -35.37 -15.49
C ALA A 35 -25.58 -34.22 -15.92
N ASP A 36 -24.92 -33.11 -16.28
CA ASP A 36 -24.81 -32.57 -17.66
C ASP A 36 -25.93 -31.62 -18.13
N SER A 37 -25.58 -30.33 -18.33
CA SER A 37 -25.59 -29.67 -19.65
C SER A 37 -25.30 -28.17 -19.53
N ALA A 38 -24.20 -27.75 -20.17
CA ALA A 38 -23.72 -26.37 -20.32
C ALA A 38 -24.60 -25.51 -21.24
N VAL A 39 -24.59 -24.19 -21.01
CA VAL A 39 -24.94 -23.18 -22.02
C VAL A 39 -23.91 -22.05 -21.96
N VAL A 40 -23.32 -21.81 -23.13
CA VAL A 40 -22.26 -20.84 -23.46
C VAL A 40 -22.86 -19.49 -23.80
N VAL A 41 -22.27 -18.39 -23.30
CA VAL A 41 -22.44 -17.01 -23.80
C VAL A 41 -21.06 -16.35 -23.74
N ASP A 42 -20.24 -16.45 -24.79
CA ASP A 42 -20.06 -15.47 -25.89
C ASP A 42 -19.66 -14.06 -25.41
N THR A 43 -18.37 -13.90 -25.10
CA THR A 43 -17.70 -12.61 -24.89
C THR A 43 -17.06 -12.17 -26.20
N THR A 44 -17.50 -11.03 -26.75
CA THR A 44 -16.87 -10.39 -27.90
C THR A 44 -16.02 -9.22 -27.47
N ALA A 45 -14.71 -9.42 -27.58
CA ALA A 45 -13.65 -8.51 -28.02
C ALA A 45 -13.77 -7.02 -27.68
N ALA A 46 -12.95 -6.57 -26.72
CA ALA A 46 -12.42 -5.22 -26.67
C ALA A 46 -11.21 -5.09 -27.62
N ASP A 47 -11.08 -3.88 -28.15
CA ASP A 47 -10.24 -3.46 -29.28
C ASP A 47 -8.78 -3.32 -28.85
N ASP A 48 -7.86 -3.88 -29.64
CA ASP A 48 -6.41 -3.75 -29.47
C ASP A 48 -5.98 -2.30 -29.70
N THR A 49 -5.49 -1.64 -28.67
CA THR A 49 -4.57 -0.50 -28.80
C THR A 49 -3.17 -0.99 -28.45
N GLU A 50 -2.35 -1.19 -29.48
CA GLU A 50 -0.94 -1.53 -29.37
C GLU A 50 -0.19 -0.44 -28.59
N ALA A 51 0.13 -0.71 -27.32
CA ALA A 51 1.22 -0.04 -26.62
C ALA A 51 2.54 -0.48 -27.28
N THR A 52 3.26 0.46 -27.86
CA THR A 52 4.53 0.21 -28.54
C THR A 52 5.66 0.14 -27.51
N ASP A 53 6.31 -1.01 -27.47
CA ASP A 53 7.58 -1.41 -26.85
C ASP A 53 8.76 -0.43 -27.18
N GLU A 54 8.82 0.76 -26.54
CA GLU A 54 9.95 1.71 -26.63
C GLU A 54 10.69 2.01 -25.30
N ALA A 55 10.25 1.52 -24.14
CA ALA A 55 10.62 2.09 -22.83
C ALA A 55 11.73 1.35 -22.03
N THR A 56 12.91 1.10 -22.62
CA THR A 56 14.14 0.73 -21.84
C THR A 56 15.47 1.15 -22.52
N ASP A 57 15.46 1.92 -23.62
CA ASP A 57 16.68 2.23 -24.38
C ASP A 57 17.53 3.33 -23.70
N VAL A 58 18.12 2.97 -22.56
CA VAL A 58 19.14 3.80 -21.89
C VAL A 58 20.44 3.67 -22.67
N THR A 59 20.95 4.80 -23.15
CA THR A 59 22.23 4.87 -23.84
C THR A 59 23.38 5.09 -22.85
N GLU A 60 24.60 5.31 -23.34
CA GLU A 60 25.75 5.63 -22.47
C GLU A 60 25.48 6.93 -21.70
N ALA A 61 25.46 6.85 -20.36
CA ALA A 61 25.21 8.00 -19.49
C ALA A 61 26.15 9.17 -19.82
N THR A 62 25.57 10.36 -19.90
CA THR A 62 26.29 11.60 -20.20
C THR A 62 26.46 12.45 -18.94
N VAL A 63 27.61 13.10 -18.82
CA VAL A 63 27.87 14.02 -17.71
C VAL A 63 27.24 15.37 -18.04
N ILE A 64 26.27 15.79 -17.23
CA ILE A 64 25.61 17.09 -17.30
C ILE A 64 26.68 18.19 -17.12
N GLU A 65 26.65 19.22 -17.96
CA GLU A 65 27.59 20.34 -17.87
C GLU A 65 27.32 21.17 -16.60
N THR A 66 28.28 21.19 -15.67
CA THR A 66 28.14 21.89 -14.38
C THR A 66 28.87 23.24 -14.35
N THR A 67 28.36 24.17 -13.52
CA THR A 67 28.91 25.52 -13.35
C THR A 67 30.20 25.57 -12.52
N VAL A 68 30.58 24.46 -11.87
CA VAL A 68 31.74 24.34 -10.98
C VAL A 68 32.63 23.15 -11.37
N PRO A 69 33.95 23.21 -11.19
CA PRO A 69 34.82 22.08 -11.50
C PRO A 69 34.61 20.91 -10.52
N ALA A 70 34.88 19.69 -10.98
CA ALA A 70 34.83 18.48 -10.16
C ALA A 70 35.68 18.62 -8.88
N ALA A 71 35.14 18.11 -7.78
CA ALA A 71 35.80 18.09 -6.48
C ALA A 71 36.93 17.06 -6.46
N GLU A 72 37.85 17.23 -5.51
CA GLU A 72 38.85 16.20 -5.23
C GLU A 72 38.19 15.01 -4.52
N PRO A 73 38.64 13.76 -4.77
CA PRO A 73 38.09 12.58 -4.10
C PRO A 73 38.09 12.70 -2.57
N SER A 74 36.92 12.44 -1.98
CA SER A 74 36.71 12.35 -0.53
C SER A 74 36.81 10.91 -0.05
N ALA A 75 37.17 10.71 1.22
CA ALA A 75 37.11 9.41 1.90
C ALA A 75 35.77 9.20 2.63
N GLY A 76 34.82 10.12 2.45
CA GLY A 76 33.49 10.05 3.03
C GLY A 76 32.45 9.59 2.02
N TRP A 77 31.33 10.28 2.02
CA TRP A 77 30.13 9.94 1.25
C TRP A 77 29.81 10.97 0.16
N THR A 78 29.19 10.50 -0.91
CA THR A 78 28.36 11.34 -1.78
C THR A 78 26.94 10.76 -1.75
N VAL A 79 26.01 11.59 -1.29
CA VAL A 79 24.57 11.29 -1.23
C VAL A 79 23.90 12.02 -2.38
N LEU A 80 23.28 11.26 -3.27
CA LEU A 80 22.51 11.72 -4.42
C LEU A 80 21.03 11.62 -4.07
N VAL A 81 20.29 12.71 -4.19
CA VAL A 81 18.84 12.74 -3.95
C VAL A 81 18.14 13.15 -5.25
N TYR A 82 17.30 12.28 -5.78
CA TYR A 82 16.52 12.50 -6.98
C TYR A 82 15.08 12.81 -6.58
N SER A 83 14.76 14.09 -6.50
CA SER A 83 13.47 14.61 -6.04
C SER A 83 12.57 14.88 -7.24
N ILE A 84 11.56 14.04 -7.42
CA ILE A 84 10.51 14.17 -8.43
C ILE A 84 9.45 15.11 -7.84
N ALA A 85 9.78 16.39 -7.70
CA ALA A 85 8.92 17.38 -7.06
C ALA A 85 8.01 18.10 -8.09
N ASP A 86 7.82 17.50 -9.27
CA ASP A 86 6.78 17.87 -10.23
C ASP A 86 5.53 17.03 -9.97
N THR A 87 5.11 17.02 -8.71
CA THR A 87 3.98 16.27 -8.12
C THR A 87 3.42 17.04 -6.92
N ASP A 88 2.28 16.61 -6.38
CA ASP A 88 1.66 17.21 -5.19
C ASP A 88 2.51 17.08 -3.91
N LEU A 89 3.59 16.30 -3.96
CA LEU A 89 4.60 16.21 -2.90
C LEU A 89 5.67 17.32 -2.95
N GLU A 90 5.65 18.23 -3.94
CA GLU A 90 6.62 19.33 -4.06
C GLU A 90 6.92 20.03 -2.71
N PRO A 91 5.92 20.46 -1.91
CA PRO A 91 6.19 21.18 -0.68
C PRO A 91 7.01 20.37 0.33
N PHE A 92 6.77 19.07 0.43
CA PHE A 92 7.50 18.19 1.34
C PHE A 92 8.93 17.93 0.88
N LEU A 93 9.12 17.67 -0.41
CA LEU A 93 10.45 17.47 -0.99
C LEU A 93 11.32 18.73 -0.87
N LEU A 94 10.72 19.93 -0.89
CA LEU A 94 11.44 21.18 -0.61
C LEU A 94 11.82 21.35 0.87
N ASP A 95 10.98 20.86 1.78
CA ASP A 95 11.30 20.78 3.20
C ASP A 95 12.49 19.83 3.44
N ASP A 96 12.54 18.67 2.77
CA ASP A 96 13.69 17.74 2.81
C ASP A 96 14.98 18.36 2.29
N VAL A 97 14.90 19.09 1.17
CA VAL A 97 16.04 19.88 0.67
C VAL A 97 16.49 20.91 1.71
N THR A 98 15.55 21.51 2.43
CA THR A 98 15.85 22.43 3.54
C THR A 98 16.51 21.72 4.73
N GLU A 99 16.04 20.53 5.10
CA GLU A 99 16.64 19.67 6.14
C GLU A 99 18.08 19.30 5.81
N MET A 100 18.31 18.86 4.56
CA MET A 100 19.64 18.61 4.02
C MET A 100 20.52 19.86 4.11
N GLY A 101 19.97 21.06 3.87
CA GLY A 101 20.68 22.33 4.08
C GLY A 101 20.98 22.65 5.54
N GLY A 102 20.25 22.06 6.50
CA GLY A 102 20.58 22.06 7.92
C GLY A 102 21.90 21.35 8.23
N VAL A 103 22.24 20.33 7.44
CA VAL A 103 23.52 19.60 7.46
C VAL A 103 24.55 20.29 6.56
N GLY A 104 24.28 20.33 5.26
CA GLY A 104 25.13 20.83 4.20
C GLY A 104 26.33 19.93 3.88
N SER A 105 26.78 19.96 2.62
CA SER A 105 28.04 19.33 2.22
C SER A 105 29.22 19.83 3.05
N GLY A 106 30.15 18.92 3.34
CA GLY A 106 31.31 19.16 4.19
C GLY A 106 32.43 18.14 3.97
N PRO A 107 33.38 18.02 4.91
CA PRO A 107 34.52 17.11 4.76
C PRO A 107 34.13 15.62 4.69
N GLY A 108 32.97 15.24 5.21
CA GLY A 108 32.54 13.85 5.31
C GLY A 108 31.41 13.45 4.36
N VAL A 109 30.67 14.41 3.82
CA VAL A 109 29.56 14.15 2.89
C VAL A 109 29.45 15.25 1.85
N ASN A 110 29.23 14.88 0.59
CA ASN A 110 28.67 15.75 -0.44
C ASN A 110 27.19 15.38 -0.60
N ILE A 111 26.31 16.38 -0.63
CA ILE A 111 24.87 16.22 -0.84
C ILE A 111 24.52 16.90 -2.17
N VAL A 112 24.08 16.09 -3.14
CA VAL A 112 23.73 16.55 -4.48
C VAL A 112 22.28 16.17 -4.74
N SER A 113 21.45 17.14 -5.10
CA SER A 113 20.03 16.91 -5.31
C SER A 113 19.62 17.39 -6.70
N LEU A 114 18.93 16.55 -7.46
CA LEU A 114 18.13 16.98 -8.60
C LEU A 114 16.73 17.27 -8.05
N VAL A 115 16.24 18.49 -8.29
CA VAL A 115 14.90 18.91 -7.87
C VAL A 115 14.19 19.45 -9.10
N ASP A 116 13.20 18.69 -9.57
CA ASP A 116 12.27 19.14 -10.60
C ASP A 116 11.02 19.69 -9.94
N ARG A 117 10.62 20.94 -10.19
CA ARG A 117 9.50 21.59 -9.50
C ARG A 117 8.33 21.81 -10.43
N ALA A 118 7.14 21.50 -9.93
CA ALA A 118 5.88 21.86 -10.55
C ALA A 118 5.65 23.38 -10.63
N SER A 119 4.70 23.78 -11.47
CA SER A 119 4.27 25.18 -11.56
C SER A 119 3.27 25.62 -10.51
N ASP A 120 2.55 24.68 -9.88
CA ASP A 120 1.24 24.97 -9.28
C ASP A 120 1.09 24.59 -7.80
N TYR A 121 2.09 23.99 -7.12
CA TYR A 121 1.99 23.64 -5.70
C TYR A 121 2.58 24.70 -4.76
N SER A 122 3.82 25.13 -4.96
CA SER A 122 4.46 26.11 -4.09
C SER A 122 5.16 27.24 -4.85
N SER A 123 5.34 28.39 -4.20
CA SER A 123 6.21 29.48 -4.69
C SER A 123 7.32 29.79 -3.69
N ASP A 124 7.61 28.84 -2.81
CA ASP A 124 8.52 29.03 -1.70
C ASP A 124 9.99 28.98 -2.18
N PRO A 125 10.84 29.90 -1.68
CA PRO A 125 12.25 29.84 -1.97
C PRO A 125 12.93 28.76 -1.12
N VAL A 126 13.81 27.96 -1.72
CA VAL A 126 14.58 26.93 -1.00
C VAL A 126 16.05 27.30 -0.96
N LEU A 127 16.67 27.23 0.22
CA LEU A 127 18.12 27.44 0.40
C LEU A 127 18.71 28.68 -0.31
N GLY A 128 17.95 29.78 -0.32
CA GLY A 128 18.38 31.05 -0.91
C GLY A 128 18.28 31.13 -2.44
N ILE A 129 17.63 30.17 -3.07
CA ILE A 129 17.22 30.18 -4.47
C ILE A 129 15.74 30.62 -4.50
N ASP A 130 15.42 31.61 -5.33
CA ASP A 130 14.03 32.03 -5.54
C ASP A 130 13.25 30.91 -6.26
N ASP A 131 11.93 30.98 -6.22
CA ASP A 131 11.02 30.08 -6.94
C ASP A 131 11.43 29.81 -8.41
N TRP A 132 11.31 28.55 -8.85
CA TRP A 132 11.61 28.11 -10.22
C TRP A 132 10.68 26.97 -10.63
N GLN A 133 10.63 26.70 -11.93
CA GLN A 133 9.92 25.58 -12.55
C GLN A 133 10.93 24.73 -13.31
N GLY A 134 10.71 23.41 -13.35
CA GLY A 134 11.61 22.46 -14.01
C GLY A 134 12.78 22.00 -13.14
N GLY A 135 13.66 21.18 -13.74
CA GLY A 135 14.79 20.54 -13.10
C GLY A 135 15.96 21.47 -12.80
N LYS A 136 16.46 21.40 -11.57
CA LYS A 136 17.76 21.97 -11.16
C LYS A 136 18.63 20.94 -10.48
N LEU A 137 19.92 20.96 -10.82
CA LEU A 137 20.94 20.21 -10.11
C LEU A 137 21.60 21.09 -9.05
N LEU A 138 21.46 20.71 -7.79
CA LEU A 138 21.88 21.49 -6.62
C LEU A 138 22.99 20.76 -5.86
N HIS A 139 24.04 21.50 -5.50
CA HIS A 139 24.97 21.08 -4.47
C HIS A 139 24.60 21.75 -3.15
N VAL A 140 24.02 20.99 -2.23
CA VAL A 140 23.45 21.51 -1.00
C VAL A 140 24.56 21.90 -0.02
N GLN A 141 24.55 23.15 0.43
CA GLN A 141 25.48 23.71 1.40
C GLN A 141 24.75 24.03 2.70
N ARG A 142 25.51 24.33 3.77
CA ARG A 142 24.87 24.67 5.04
C ARG A 142 24.11 26.01 4.93
N GLY A 143 22.79 25.94 4.95
CA GLY A 143 21.87 27.07 4.83
C GLY A 143 21.83 27.74 3.45
N SER A 144 22.34 27.10 2.40
CA SER A 144 22.29 27.60 1.02
C SER A 144 22.48 26.47 0.01
N ALA A 145 22.15 26.65 -1.27
CA ALA A 145 22.52 25.71 -2.33
C ALA A 145 23.36 26.39 -3.42
N VAL A 146 24.27 25.63 -4.04
CA VAL A 146 24.95 26.05 -5.27
C VAL A 146 24.26 25.37 -6.44
N GLU A 147 23.66 26.15 -7.33
CA GLU A 147 23.12 25.66 -8.61
C GLU A 147 24.27 25.18 -9.50
N LEU A 148 24.35 23.87 -9.70
CA LEU A 148 25.32 23.23 -10.58
C LEU A 148 24.87 23.29 -12.03
N ALA A 149 23.58 23.11 -12.29
CA ALA A 149 22.97 23.23 -13.60
C ALA A 149 21.50 23.61 -13.46
N ASP A 150 21.02 24.37 -14.44
CA ASP A 150 19.60 24.62 -14.69
C ASP A 150 19.22 23.78 -15.91
N LEU A 151 18.39 22.76 -15.71
CA LEU A 151 18.03 21.79 -16.74
C LEU A 151 16.78 22.24 -17.51
N GLY A 152 16.01 23.20 -16.96
CA GLY A 152 14.69 23.56 -17.45
C GLY A 152 13.71 22.40 -17.30
N ASP A 153 12.63 22.40 -18.09
CA ASP A 153 11.67 21.30 -18.15
C ASP A 153 12.39 19.99 -18.51
N VAL A 154 12.37 19.03 -17.61
CA VAL A 154 12.91 17.69 -17.80
C VAL A 154 11.80 16.66 -17.59
N ASN A 155 12.10 15.40 -17.86
CA ASN A 155 11.23 14.29 -17.52
C ASN A 155 11.97 13.46 -16.48
N THR A 156 11.52 13.49 -15.24
CA THR A 156 12.11 12.72 -14.17
C THR A 156 11.77 11.22 -14.23
N GLY A 157 10.74 10.85 -14.98
CA GLY A 157 10.43 9.49 -15.45
C GLY A 157 11.41 8.93 -16.47
N ASP A 158 12.26 9.76 -17.12
CA ASP A 158 13.22 9.29 -18.13
C ASP A 158 14.42 8.57 -17.49
N PRO A 159 14.64 7.26 -17.75
CA PRO A 159 15.77 6.52 -17.20
C PRO A 159 17.13 7.05 -17.68
N GLN A 160 17.20 7.77 -18.81
CA GLN A 160 18.42 8.44 -19.25
C GLN A 160 18.77 9.62 -18.35
N LEU A 161 17.78 10.39 -17.88
CA LEU A 161 18.03 11.50 -16.95
C LEU A 161 18.54 10.97 -15.60
N LEU A 162 17.96 9.87 -15.11
CA LEU A 162 18.46 9.19 -13.91
C LEU A 162 19.91 8.73 -14.07
N ALA A 163 20.24 8.10 -15.21
CA ALA A 163 21.60 7.66 -15.52
C ALA A 163 22.58 8.84 -15.56
N ASP A 164 22.20 9.93 -16.23
CA ASP A 164 23.01 11.14 -16.37
C ASP A 164 23.22 11.84 -15.02
N PHE A 165 22.19 11.88 -14.17
CA PHE A 165 22.27 12.41 -12.80
C PHE A 165 23.26 11.62 -11.95
N ILE A 166 23.15 10.29 -11.92
CA ILE A 166 24.04 9.41 -11.15
C ILE A 166 25.49 9.58 -11.62
N ALA A 167 25.72 9.49 -12.93
CA ALA A 167 27.05 9.65 -13.52
C ALA A 167 27.65 11.03 -13.20
N THR A 168 26.84 12.09 -13.29
CA THR A 168 27.25 13.46 -12.98
C THR A 168 27.59 13.62 -11.51
N GLY A 169 26.72 13.18 -10.60
CA GLY A 169 26.90 13.31 -9.16
C GLY A 169 28.20 12.65 -8.69
N ILE A 170 28.45 11.41 -9.12
CA ILE A 170 29.65 10.65 -8.76
C ILE A 170 30.92 11.28 -9.34
N GLN A 171 30.91 11.65 -10.62
CA GLN A 171 32.10 12.20 -11.27
C GLN A 171 32.43 13.63 -10.80
N GLN A 172 31.40 14.41 -10.46
CA GLN A 172 31.55 15.75 -9.94
C GLN A 172 31.99 15.74 -8.47
N PHE A 173 31.54 14.76 -7.69
CA PHE A 173 31.85 14.62 -6.26
C PHE A 173 32.30 13.18 -5.94
N PRO A 174 33.51 12.80 -6.35
CA PRO A 174 34.02 11.46 -6.07
C PRO A 174 34.20 11.24 -4.56
N ALA A 175 33.72 10.10 -4.07
CA ALA A 175 33.77 9.68 -2.67
C ALA A 175 34.16 8.19 -2.54
N GLU A 176 34.31 7.72 -1.30
CA GLU A 176 34.55 6.29 -1.02
C GLU A 176 33.24 5.51 -0.99
N ASN A 177 32.14 6.14 -0.55
CA ASN A 177 30.83 5.53 -0.47
C ASN A 177 29.76 6.37 -1.19
N TYR A 178 28.77 5.71 -1.78
CA TYR A 178 27.69 6.36 -2.54
C TYR A 178 26.31 5.91 -2.09
N ALA A 179 25.44 6.89 -1.85
CA ALA A 179 24.01 6.67 -1.63
C ALA A 179 23.21 7.34 -2.74
N LEU A 180 22.16 6.67 -3.24
CA LEU A 180 21.12 7.27 -4.08
C LEU A 180 19.80 7.15 -3.33
N VAL A 181 19.06 8.24 -3.22
CA VAL A 181 17.69 8.28 -2.69
C VAL A 181 16.78 8.81 -3.79
N LEU A 182 15.72 8.06 -4.11
CA LEU A 182 14.63 8.53 -4.96
C LEU A 182 13.46 8.89 -4.05
N SER A 183 12.90 10.08 -4.24
CA SER A 183 11.86 10.65 -3.37
C SER A 183 10.68 11.11 -4.21
N ASP A 184 9.51 10.49 -3.99
CA ASP A 184 8.19 10.83 -4.54
C ASP A 184 7.14 9.78 -4.10
N HIS A 185 6.02 9.67 -4.80
CA HIS A 185 5.13 8.51 -4.79
C HIS A 185 5.85 7.22 -5.21
N GLY A 186 5.41 6.11 -4.63
CA GLY A 186 5.82 4.77 -5.03
C GLY A 186 4.61 3.84 -5.20
N ALA A 187 4.77 2.85 -6.07
CA ALA A 187 3.71 1.94 -6.47
C ALA A 187 4.07 0.45 -6.28
N SER A 188 5.24 0.14 -5.69
CA SER A 188 5.85 -1.21 -5.67
C SER A 188 6.49 -1.59 -7.02
N TRP A 189 6.16 -2.77 -7.55
CA TRP A 189 6.69 -3.32 -8.81
C TRP A 189 6.34 -2.53 -10.08
N PRO A 190 5.24 -1.74 -10.17
CA PRO A 190 5.02 -0.81 -11.26
C PRO A 190 6.14 0.22 -11.36
N GLY A 191 6.57 0.82 -10.24
CA GLY A 191 7.66 1.80 -10.23
C GLY A 191 7.55 2.87 -9.15
N VAL A 192 8.21 3.99 -9.43
CA VAL A 192 8.28 5.19 -8.58
C VAL A 192 8.10 6.44 -9.45
N GLY A 193 7.56 7.51 -8.88
CA GLY A 193 7.42 8.79 -9.55
C GLY A 193 6.01 9.07 -10.08
N GLY A 194 5.93 10.06 -10.97
CA GLY A 194 4.71 10.47 -11.65
C GLY A 194 4.81 11.91 -12.14
N ASP A 195 5.82 12.21 -12.95
CA ASP A 195 6.16 13.57 -13.40
C ASP A 195 4.99 14.22 -14.16
N GLU A 196 4.30 15.15 -13.49
CA GLU A 196 3.01 15.67 -13.93
C GLU A 196 3.12 16.45 -15.25
N SER A 197 4.14 17.29 -15.40
CA SER A 197 4.29 18.13 -16.60
C SER A 197 4.67 17.33 -17.85
N THR A 198 5.10 16.09 -17.67
CA THR A 198 5.42 15.15 -18.76
C THR A 198 4.38 14.04 -18.95
N GLY A 199 3.22 14.17 -18.30
CA GLY A 199 2.09 13.27 -18.47
C GLY A 199 2.09 12.10 -17.49
N TYR A 200 2.50 12.37 -16.25
CA TYR A 200 2.65 11.40 -15.17
C TYR A 200 3.67 10.31 -15.49
N ASP A 201 4.73 10.64 -16.24
CA ASP A 201 5.74 9.65 -16.58
C ASP A 201 6.52 9.25 -15.33
N GLY A 202 6.60 7.95 -15.09
CA GLY A 202 7.22 7.36 -13.91
C GLY A 202 8.36 6.43 -14.31
N LEU A 203 9.27 6.17 -13.38
CA LEU A 203 10.33 5.20 -13.61
C LEU A 203 9.80 3.80 -13.30
N THR A 204 9.57 2.99 -14.33
CA THR A 204 9.21 1.59 -14.12
C THR A 204 10.34 0.81 -13.45
N LEU A 205 10.04 -0.35 -12.84
CA LEU A 205 11.09 -1.17 -12.22
C LEU A 205 12.22 -1.57 -13.20
N ALA A 206 11.88 -1.80 -14.47
CA ALA A 206 12.86 -2.09 -15.51
C ALA A 206 13.73 -0.87 -15.84
N GLU A 207 13.13 0.31 -15.91
CA GLU A 207 13.80 1.58 -16.17
C GLU A 207 14.67 2.04 -15.00
N LEU A 208 14.23 1.83 -13.75
CA LEU A 208 15.07 1.99 -12.56
C LEU A 208 16.34 1.15 -12.66
N GLY A 209 16.18 -0.15 -12.95
CA GLY A 209 17.32 -1.05 -13.11
C GLY A 209 18.27 -0.60 -14.22
N ALA A 210 17.73 -0.21 -15.38
CA ALA A 210 18.51 0.23 -16.54
C ALA A 210 19.22 1.57 -16.31
N GLY A 211 18.51 2.58 -15.82
CA GLY A 211 19.01 3.92 -15.56
C GLY A 211 20.10 3.93 -14.50
N ILE A 212 19.88 3.24 -13.37
CA ILE A 212 20.90 3.12 -12.32
C ILE A 212 22.14 2.39 -12.86
N ALA A 213 21.97 1.25 -13.53
CA ALA A 213 23.09 0.49 -14.08
C ALA A 213 23.93 1.31 -15.07
N ALA A 214 23.27 2.04 -15.99
CA ALA A 214 23.95 2.91 -16.96
C ALA A 214 24.70 4.07 -16.29
N GLY A 215 24.11 4.70 -15.26
CA GLY A 215 24.76 5.76 -14.49
C GLY A 215 26.01 5.27 -13.75
N LEU A 216 25.94 4.09 -13.12
CA LEU A 216 27.07 3.45 -12.44
C LEU A 216 28.19 3.07 -13.43
N GLU A 217 27.84 2.50 -14.59
CA GLU A 217 28.79 2.19 -15.66
C GLU A 217 29.49 3.47 -16.15
N GLY A 218 28.72 4.55 -16.39
CA GLY A 218 29.24 5.85 -16.80
C GLY A 218 30.18 6.49 -15.77
N ALA A 219 29.93 6.26 -14.48
CA ALA A 219 30.79 6.68 -13.38
C ALA A 219 32.00 5.76 -13.13
N GLY A 220 31.99 4.54 -13.68
CA GLY A 220 33.03 3.54 -13.49
C GLY A 220 33.03 2.91 -12.10
N ILE A 221 31.86 2.78 -11.47
CA ILE A 221 31.67 2.04 -10.21
C ILE A 221 30.70 0.87 -10.43
N ASP A 222 30.85 -0.20 -9.64
CA ASP A 222 30.07 -1.42 -9.85
C ASP A 222 28.68 -1.36 -9.19
N GLN A 223 28.59 -0.80 -7.97
CA GLN A 223 27.36 -0.74 -7.16
C GLN A 223 27.35 0.50 -6.26
N LEU A 224 26.16 0.95 -5.89
CA LEU A 224 25.92 1.87 -4.77
C LEU A 224 26.12 1.14 -3.44
N ASP A 225 26.53 1.86 -2.39
CA ASP A 225 26.50 1.29 -1.05
C ASP A 225 25.06 1.25 -0.53
N LEU A 226 24.31 2.34 -0.69
CA LEU A 226 22.90 2.46 -0.30
C LEU A 226 22.04 2.91 -1.48
N LEU A 227 20.98 2.17 -1.75
CA LEU A 227 19.84 2.64 -2.52
C LEU A 227 18.68 2.86 -1.55
N GLY A 228 18.09 4.04 -1.58
CA GLY A 228 16.97 4.43 -0.77
C GLY A 228 15.76 4.81 -1.61
N PHE A 229 14.58 4.44 -1.14
CA PHE A 229 13.31 4.96 -1.63
C PHE A 229 12.62 5.64 -0.47
N ASP A 230 12.62 6.97 -0.51
CA ASP A 230 11.77 7.81 0.34
C ASP A 230 10.43 7.93 -0.38
N ALA A 231 9.76 6.78 -0.50
CA ALA A 231 8.61 6.54 -1.37
C ALA A 231 7.84 5.30 -0.93
N CYS A 232 6.51 5.38 -1.09
CA CYS A 232 5.56 4.34 -0.68
C CYS A 232 5.84 2.96 -1.31
N LEU A 233 5.61 1.88 -0.55
CA LEU A 233 5.53 0.50 -1.06
C LEU A 233 6.79 -0.04 -1.77
N MET A 234 7.97 0.53 -1.57
CA MET A 234 9.19 0.11 -2.30
C MET A 234 9.98 -1.04 -1.64
N ALA A 235 9.64 -1.46 -0.42
CA ALA A 235 10.24 -2.63 0.23
C ALA A 235 9.52 -3.92 -0.16
N THR A 236 9.64 -4.30 -1.42
CA THR A 236 9.02 -5.54 -1.93
C THR A 236 10.06 -6.51 -2.47
N TYR A 237 9.70 -7.78 -2.52
CA TYR A 237 10.55 -8.82 -3.11
C TYR A 237 10.94 -8.48 -4.56
N GLU A 238 10.00 -7.95 -5.35
CA GLU A 238 10.20 -7.57 -6.74
C GLU A 238 11.27 -6.49 -6.88
N VAL A 239 11.12 -5.40 -6.13
CA VAL A 239 12.07 -4.26 -6.14
C VAL A 239 13.45 -4.72 -5.65
N ALA A 240 13.51 -5.40 -4.51
CA ALA A 240 14.77 -5.88 -3.94
C ALA A 240 15.51 -6.83 -4.88
N SER A 241 14.81 -7.81 -5.48
CA SER A 241 15.42 -8.78 -6.38
C SER A 241 15.87 -8.13 -7.70
N ALA A 242 15.06 -7.24 -8.28
CA ALA A 242 15.40 -6.56 -9.54
C ALA A 242 16.59 -5.61 -9.40
N LEU A 243 16.71 -4.92 -8.26
CA LEU A 243 17.76 -3.92 -8.02
C LEU A 243 18.98 -4.46 -7.26
N ALA A 244 18.97 -5.74 -6.84
CA ALA A 244 20.11 -6.39 -6.21
C ALA A 244 21.45 -6.23 -6.97
N PRO A 245 21.49 -6.18 -8.32
CA PRO A 245 22.74 -5.94 -9.05
C PRO A 245 23.29 -4.51 -8.90
N THR A 246 22.50 -3.51 -8.54
CA THR A 246 22.91 -2.08 -8.61
C THR A 246 23.33 -1.49 -7.26
N ALA A 247 22.99 -2.12 -6.14
CA ALA A 247 23.29 -1.63 -4.81
C ALA A 247 23.59 -2.77 -3.81
N ARG A 248 24.29 -2.44 -2.72
CA ARG A 248 24.60 -3.39 -1.64
C ARG A 248 23.54 -3.41 -0.55
N ARG A 249 22.91 -2.28 -0.28
CA ARG A 249 21.81 -2.12 0.66
C ARG A 249 20.63 -1.45 0.00
N LEU A 250 19.43 -1.87 0.38
CA LEU A 250 18.17 -1.21 0.09
C LEU A 250 17.57 -0.69 1.40
N LEU A 251 17.10 0.55 1.41
CA LEU A 251 16.31 1.13 2.49
C LEU A 251 14.97 1.59 1.91
N ALA A 252 13.87 0.98 2.34
CA ALA A 252 12.54 1.25 1.80
C ALA A 252 11.42 0.83 2.77
N SER A 253 10.20 1.33 2.55
CA SER A 253 8.98 0.99 3.31
C SER A 253 8.13 -0.07 2.61
N GLN A 254 7.54 -0.99 3.39
CA GLN A 254 6.51 -1.93 2.89
C GLN A 254 5.16 -1.24 2.73
N GLU A 255 4.91 -0.22 3.55
CA GLU A 255 3.68 0.56 3.62
C GLU A 255 3.85 1.93 2.93
N LEU A 256 2.75 2.67 2.84
CA LEU A 256 2.76 4.11 2.57
C LEU A 256 3.67 4.84 3.58
N GLU A 257 4.41 5.85 3.09
CA GLU A 257 5.24 6.70 3.93
C GLU A 257 4.50 8.01 4.25
N PRO A 258 4.65 8.57 5.47
CA PRO A 258 4.15 9.91 5.75
C PRO A 258 4.77 10.94 4.82
N GLY A 259 4.02 11.97 4.43
CA GLY A 259 4.46 12.99 3.49
C GLY A 259 5.72 13.75 3.91
N HIS A 260 6.05 13.79 5.22
CA HIS A 260 7.30 14.38 5.70
C HIS A 260 8.57 13.58 5.42
N GLY A 261 8.45 12.38 4.82
CA GLY A 261 9.57 11.57 4.37
C GLY A 261 10.58 11.22 5.46
N TRP A 262 11.84 11.07 5.06
CA TRP A 262 12.94 10.71 5.96
C TRP A 262 13.51 11.91 6.72
N ASN A 263 14.13 11.65 7.88
CA ASN A 263 14.89 12.71 8.56
C ASN A 263 16.27 12.88 7.94
N TYR A 264 16.45 13.83 7.03
CA TYR A 264 17.75 14.08 6.38
C TYR A 264 18.78 14.75 7.30
N GLY A 265 18.34 15.25 8.47
CA GLY A 265 19.22 15.76 9.52
C GLY A 265 20.25 14.75 10.01
N VAL A 266 19.97 13.44 9.89
CA VAL A 266 20.88 12.35 10.31
C VAL A 266 22.19 12.35 9.54
N LEU A 267 22.23 12.90 8.32
CA LEU A 267 23.44 13.00 7.49
C LEU A 267 24.56 13.81 8.16
N GLN A 268 24.26 14.59 9.20
CA GLN A 268 25.28 15.24 10.03
C GLN A 268 26.28 14.24 10.63
N MET A 269 25.88 13.00 10.88
CA MET A 269 26.78 11.95 11.37
C MET A 269 27.96 11.70 10.44
N LEU A 270 27.77 11.83 9.12
CA LEU A 270 28.81 11.60 8.11
C LEU A 270 29.88 12.69 8.15
N ASN A 271 29.50 13.92 8.48
CA ASN A 271 30.46 15.01 8.72
C ASN A 271 31.24 14.83 10.03
N ASP A 272 30.63 14.20 11.03
CA ASP A 272 31.26 13.95 12.34
C ASP A 272 32.21 12.74 12.29
N ASP A 273 31.82 11.70 11.55
CA ASP A 273 32.63 10.51 11.26
C ASP A 273 32.51 10.09 9.79
N PRO A 274 33.41 10.57 8.91
CA PRO A 274 33.42 10.19 7.49
C PRO A 274 33.62 8.70 7.23
N ALA A 275 34.07 7.93 8.23
CA ALA A 275 34.27 6.48 8.13
C ALA A 275 33.01 5.68 8.54
N THR A 276 31.87 6.34 8.75
CA THR A 276 30.57 5.70 8.97
C THR A 276 30.30 4.71 7.84
N ASP A 277 30.00 3.46 8.20
CA ASP A 277 29.61 2.42 7.24
C ASP A 277 28.12 2.50 6.87
N VAL A 278 27.74 1.79 5.82
CA VAL A 278 26.40 1.85 5.25
C VAL A 278 25.31 1.38 6.23
N ASP A 279 25.58 0.33 7.00
CA ASP A 279 24.61 -0.22 7.95
C ASP A 279 24.35 0.80 9.08
N ALA A 280 25.41 1.47 9.57
CA ALA A 280 25.26 2.53 10.57
C ALA A 280 24.51 3.76 10.04
N LEU A 281 24.72 4.14 8.78
CA LEU A 281 23.96 5.23 8.15
C LEU A 281 22.48 4.85 8.00
N ALA A 282 22.18 3.66 7.48
CA ALA A 282 20.82 3.21 7.27
C ALA A 282 20.05 3.01 8.58
N SER A 283 20.66 2.41 9.62
CA SER A 283 20.04 2.35 10.95
C SER A 283 19.77 3.73 11.53
N ALA A 284 20.65 4.71 11.29
CA ALA A 284 20.43 6.08 11.75
C ALA A 284 19.28 6.78 10.99
N LEU A 285 19.10 6.49 9.69
CA LEU A 285 17.93 6.93 8.92
C LEU A 285 16.64 6.32 9.47
N ILE A 286 16.63 5.02 9.78
CA ILE A 286 15.49 4.33 10.44
C ILE A 286 15.15 4.98 11.79
N ASP A 287 16.14 5.17 12.66
CA ASP A 287 15.94 5.82 13.96
C ASP A 287 15.42 7.27 13.80
N GLY A 288 15.93 7.99 12.80
CA GLY A 288 15.52 9.36 12.47
C GLY A 288 14.07 9.43 12.00
N PHE A 289 13.70 8.53 11.08
CA PHE A 289 12.34 8.39 10.56
C PHE A 289 11.34 8.05 11.68
N GLU A 290 11.66 7.06 12.54
CA GLU A 290 10.81 6.71 13.69
C GLU A 290 10.62 7.92 14.64
N ALA A 291 11.70 8.62 14.96
CA ALA A 291 11.66 9.77 15.86
C ALA A 291 10.83 10.92 15.27
N GLN A 292 10.98 11.18 13.97
CA GLN A 292 10.23 12.20 13.25
C GLN A 292 8.74 11.85 13.23
N ALA A 293 8.39 10.63 12.83
CA ALA A 293 7.01 10.16 12.81
C ALA A 293 6.37 10.23 14.22
N ALA A 294 7.10 9.90 15.28
CA ALA A 294 6.63 10.05 16.66
C ALA A 294 6.42 11.52 17.08
N GLU A 295 7.25 12.45 16.61
CA GLU A 295 7.09 13.89 16.86
C GLU A 295 5.89 14.48 16.11
N GLN A 296 5.67 14.01 14.87
CA GLN A 296 4.60 14.47 13.99
C GLN A 296 3.26 13.80 14.30
N GLY A 297 3.27 12.64 14.96
CA GLY A 297 2.06 11.88 15.29
C GLY A 297 1.64 10.89 14.20
N THR A 298 2.53 10.57 13.25
CA THR A 298 2.26 9.67 12.11
C THR A 298 2.86 8.27 12.29
N GLY A 299 3.46 7.96 13.45
CA GLY A 299 4.21 6.72 13.68
C GLY A 299 3.40 5.44 13.86
N THR A 300 2.08 5.46 13.64
CA THR A 300 1.21 4.30 13.92
C THR A 300 1.30 3.23 12.84
N GLU A 301 1.47 3.62 11.59
CA GLU A 301 1.45 2.71 10.43
C GLU A 301 2.80 2.60 9.71
N ILE A 302 3.78 3.42 10.09
CA ILE A 302 5.08 3.46 9.42
C ILE A 302 5.75 2.08 9.33
N THR A 303 6.46 1.86 8.23
CA THR A 303 7.45 0.79 8.14
C THR A 303 8.70 1.34 7.47
N LEU A 304 9.88 0.84 7.83
CA LEU A 304 11.10 1.09 7.05
C LEU A 304 12.08 -0.04 7.32
N SER A 305 12.68 -0.59 6.29
CA SER A 305 13.52 -1.79 6.39
C SER A 305 14.85 -1.61 5.68
N LEU A 306 15.92 -2.06 6.34
CA LEU A 306 17.26 -2.17 5.76
C LEU A 306 17.47 -3.61 5.27
N VAL A 307 17.63 -3.75 3.96
CA VAL A 307 17.76 -5.03 3.26
C VAL A 307 19.17 -5.21 2.70
N ASP A 308 19.79 -6.36 2.96
CA ASP A 308 21.05 -6.80 2.37
C ASP A 308 20.82 -7.39 0.97
N LEU A 309 21.03 -6.57 -0.06
CA LEU A 309 20.86 -6.98 -1.45
C LEU A 309 21.89 -8.03 -1.89
N GLU A 310 23.04 -8.14 -1.22
CA GLU A 310 24.04 -9.18 -1.50
C GLU A 310 23.51 -10.58 -1.13
N GLN A 311 22.46 -10.65 -0.29
CA GLN A 311 21.82 -11.88 0.16
C GLN A 311 20.58 -12.25 -0.67
N MET A 312 20.11 -11.40 -1.58
CA MET A 312 18.93 -11.69 -2.42
C MET A 312 19.00 -13.03 -3.18
N PRO A 313 20.15 -13.46 -3.74
CA PRO A 313 20.22 -14.76 -4.42
C PRO A 313 19.83 -15.96 -3.54
N ALA A 314 19.98 -15.87 -2.22
CA ALA A 314 19.53 -16.90 -1.29
C ALA A 314 18.00 -16.89 -1.13
N LEU A 315 17.39 -15.71 -1.05
CA LEU A 315 15.94 -15.54 -0.98
C LEU A 315 15.27 -15.94 -2.30
N ASP A 316 15.80 -15.52 -3.45
CA ASP A 316 15.30 -15.91 -4.78
C ASP A 316 15.27 -17.45 -4.94
N ALA A 317 16.34 -18.12 -4.51
CA ALA A 317 16.45 -19.57 -4.57
C ALA A 317 15.47 -20.28 -3.62
N ALA A 318 15.27 -19.73 -2.42
CA ALA A 318 14.32 -20.26 -1.44
C ALA A 318 12.88 -20.08 -1.93
N LEU A 319 12.53 -18.89 -2.44
CA LEU A 319 11.21 -18.60 -2.96
C LEU A 319 10.90 -19.47 -4.19
N THR A 320 11.88 -19.64 -5.10
CA THR A 320 11.75 -20.57 -6.23
C THR A 320 11.46 -22.00 -5.77
N ALA A 321 12.17 -22.49 -4.75
CA ALA A 321 11.95 -23.84 -4.21
C ALA A 321 10.57 -23.98 -3.55
N PHE A 322 10.08 -22.92 -2.89
CA PHE A 322 8.72 -22.86 -2.36
C PHE A 322 7.68 -22.88 -3.48
N THR A 323 7.79 -22.00 -4.48
CA THR A 323 6.85 -21.93 -5.62
C THR A 323 6.84 -23.23 -6.42
N ASP A 324 7.99 -23.88 -6.61
CA ASP A 324 8.07 -25.20 -7.25
C ASP A 324 7.29 -26.29 -6.48
N ALA A 325 7.23 -26.17 -5.14
CA ALA A 325 6.51 -27.12 -4.29
C ALA A 325 5.01 -26.88 -4.27
N VAL A 326 4.56 -25.62 -4.25
CA VAL A 326 3.14 -25.26 -4.17
C VAL A 326 2.43 -25.23 -5.52
N THR A 327 3.09 -24.77 -6.59
CA THR A 327 2.47 -24.56 -7.91
C THR A 327 1.75 -25.80 -8.46
N PRO A 328 2.33 -27.02 -8.46
CA PRO A 328 1.65 -28.21 -8.98
C PRO A 328 0.41 -28.63 -8.18
N ARG A 329 0.19 -28.01 -7.02
CA ARG A 329 -0.85 -28.31 -6.05
C ARG A 329 -1.69 -27.09 -5.69
N ALA A 330 -1.55 -25.99 -6.44
CA ALA A 330 -2.14 -24.70 -6.10
C ALA A 330 -3.65 -24.82 -5.86
N GLY A 331 -4.41 -25.52 -6.72
CA GLY A 331 -5.85 -25.75 -6.48
C GLY A 331 -6.18 -26.60 -5.24
N ALA A 332 -5.29 -27.52 -4.83
CA ALA A 332 -5.52 -28.33 -3.61
C ALA A 332 -5.11 -27.60 -2.33
N LEU A 333 -4.15 -26.68 -2.41
CA LEU A 333 -3.72 -25.82 -1.31
C LEU A 333 -4.48 -24.48 -1.28
N GLY A 334 -5.26 -24.18 -2.32
CA GLY A 334 -5.96 -22.91 -2.54
C GLY A 334 -6.73 -22.41 -1.32
N PRO A 335 -7.56 -23.24 -0.67
CA PRO A 335 -8.30 -22.78 0.52
C PRO A 335 -7.40 -22.41 1.70
N ILE A 336 -6.27 -23.11 1.88
CA ILE A 336 -5.29 -22.79 2.93
C ILE A 336 -4.62 -21.46 2.60
N ILE A 337 -4.07 -21.36 1.39
CA ILE A 337 -3.34 -20.18 0.92
C ILE A 337 -4.23 -18.93 0.93
N GLY A 338 -5.47 -19.05 0.46
CA GLY A 338 -6.41 -17.93 0.40
C GLY A 338 -6.84 -17.44 1.78
N ARG A 339 -7.07 -18.35 2.74
CA ARG A 339 -7.31 -17.95 4.15
C ARG A 339 -6.09 -17.25 4.74
N THR A 340 -4.89 -17.80 4.52
CA THR A 340 -3.67 -17.16 4.98
C THR A 340 -3.51 -15.77 4.37
N ARG A 341 -3.76 -15.62 3.06
CA ARG A 341 -3.73 -14.32 2.37
C ARG A 341 -4.75 -13.33 2.94
N ALA A 342 -5.98 -13.74 3.25
CA ALA A 342 -7.00 -12.86 3.83
C ALA A 342 -6.64 -12.38 5.25
N GLN A 343 -5.82 -13.14 5.98
CA GLN A 343 -5.39 -12.83 7.35
C GLN A 343 -4.00 -12.20 7.43
N THR A 344 -3.27 -12.14 6.33
CA THR A 344 -1.92 -11.59 6.28
C THR A 344 -2.00 -10.06 6.28
N LEU A 345 -1.08 -9.41 6.99
CA LEU A 345 -0.91 -7.97 6.94
C LEU A 345 -0.71 -7.50 5.48
N SER A 346 -1.65 -6.66 5.01
CA SER A 346 -1.63 -6.02 3.70
C SER A 346 -1.19 -4.56 3.81
N PHE A 347 -0.65 -4.03 2.73
CA PHE A 347 -0.14 -2.66 2.63
C PHE A 347 -0.80 -1.93 1.46
N GLY A 348 -0.88 -0.59 1.50
CA GLY A 348 -1.54 0.21 0.46
C GLY A 348 -2.97 -0.25 0.17
N ARG A 349 -3.77 -0.37 1.24
CA ARG A 349 -5.10 -0.99 1.19
C ARG A 349 -6.17 -0.03 0.67
N SER A 350 -7.18 -0.59 0.03
CA SER A 350 -8.36 0.17 -0.40
C SER A 350 -9.65 -0.63 -0.26
N PRO A 351 -10.74 -0.01 0.23
CA PRO A 351 -12.09 -0.59 0.16
C PRO A 351 -12.57 -0.85 -1.27
N ASP A 352 -12.03 -0.09 -2.25
CA ASP A 352 -12.18 -0.40 -3.67
C ASP A 352 -11.01 -1.29 -4.12
N PRO A 353 -11.25 -2.59 -4.43
CA PRO A 353 -10.20 -3.51 -4.83
C PRO A 353 -9.47 -3.12 -6.12
N SER A 354 -10.06 -2.23 -6.94
CA SER A 354 -9.42 -1.72 -8.16
C SER A 354 -8.32 -0.69 -7.88
N SER A 355 -8.35 -0.04 -6.71
CA SER A 355 -7.29 0.85 -6.25
C SER A 355 -6.30 0.16 -5.32
N ASP A 356 -6.69 -0.92 -4.62
CA ASP A 356 -5.83 -1.64 -3.67
C ASP A 356 -4.51 -2.13 -4.30
N SER A 357 -3.39 -1.91 -3.62
CA SER A 357 -2.06 -2.25 -4.15
C SER A 357 -1.82 -3.77 -4.26
N GLN A 358 -2.62 -4.57 -3.56
CA GLN A 358 -2.53 -6.02 -3.42
C GLN A 358 -1.18 -6.50 -2.86
N MET A 359 -0.47 -5.66 -2.10
CA MET A 359 0.75 -6.04 -1.39
C MET A 359 0.44 -6.75 -0.09
N VAL A 360 1.14 -7.85 0.17
CA VAL A 360 1.05 -8.58 1.46
C VAL A 360 2.42 -8.90 2.02
N ASP A 361 2.52 -8.98 3.34
CA ASP A 361 3.76 -9.33 4.01
C ASP A 361 4.26 -10.73 3.64
N LEU A 362 5.45 -10.81 3.02
CA LEU A 362 6.01 -12.06 2.49
C LEU A 362 6.32 -13.05 3.62
N GLY A 363 6.88 -12.56 4.72
CA GLY A 363 7.29 -13.40 5.85
C GLY A 363 6.10 -14.01 6.58
N ILE A 364 5.05 -13.22 6.85
CA ILE A 364 3.82 -13.73 7.47
C ILE A 364 3.14 -14.72 6.53
N LEU A 365 2.91 -14.35 5.26
CA LEU A 365 2.23 -15.19 4.28
C LEU A 365 2.89 -16.58 4.17
N ILE A 366 4.19 -16.62 3.91
CA ILE A 366 4.90 -17.88 3.67
C ILE A 366 5.04 -18.69 4.97
N GLY A 367 5.24 -18.01 6.10
CA GLY A 367 5.34 -18.63 7.41
C GLY A 367 4.06 -19.38 7.77
N GLU A 368 2.92 -18.72 7.66
CA GLU A 368 1.61 -19.30 8.00
C GLU A 368 1.18 -20.38 7.01
N ILE A 369 1.47 -20.24 5.70
CA ILE A 369 1.31 -21.36 4.75
C ILE A 369 2.13 -22.57 5.20
N GLY A 370 3.36 -22.36 5.70
CA GLY A 370 4.22 -23.42 6.21
C GLY A 370 3.67 -24.12 7.46
N VAL A 371 2.94 -23.40 8.31
CA VAL A 371 2.25 -23.93 9.51
C VAL A 371 1.07 -24.82 9.11
N ASP A 372 0.25 -24.36 8.17
CA ASP A 372 -0.99 -25.04 7.80
C ASP A 372 -0.80 -26.14 6.74
N ALA A 373 0.22 -26.00 5.89
CA ALA A 373 0.62 -26.99 4.89
C ALA A 373 1.98 -27.63 5.25
N LEU A 374 1.95 -28.52 6.26
CA LEU A 374 3.15 -29.17 6.84
C LEU A 374 4.09 -29.88 5.85
N ASP A 375 3.62 -30.19 4.65
CA ASP A 375 4.42 -30.83 3.60
C ASP A 375 5.21 -29.86 2.71
N VAL A 376 4.91 -28.56 2.77
CA VAL A 376 5.74 -27.48 2.21
C VAL A 376 6.47 -26.67 3.29
N SER A 377 6.28 -27.01 4.57
CA SER A 377 6.92 -26.33 5.70
C SER A 377 8.45 -26.22 5.59
N PRO A 378 9.21 -27.22 5.08
CA PRO A 378 10.67 -27.07 4.94
C PRO A 378 11.07 -25.97 3.96
N GLN A 379 10.32 -25.81 2.87
CA GLN A 379 10.55 -24.76 1.88
C GLN A 379 10.13 -23.39 2.42
N ALA A 380 9.02 -23.33 3.15
CA ALA A 380 8.61 -22.12 3.86
C ALA A 380 9.67 -21.69 4.88
N ASP A 381 10.16 -22.61 5.72
CA ASP A 381 11.24 -22.36 6.69
C ASP A 381 12.53 -21.85 6.03
N ASP A 382 12.83 -22.29 4.81
CA ASP A 382 13.99 -21.83 4.04
C ASP A 382 13.80 -20.38 3.54
N VAL A 383 12.59 -20.01 3.10
CA VAL A 383 12.24 -18.62 2.76
C VAL A 383 12.35 -17.72 3.98
N ILE A 384 11.74 -18.12 5.11
CA ILE A 384 11.77 -17.35 6.35
C ILE A 384 13.20 -17.15 6.86
N ARG A 385 14.06 -18.17 6.75
CA ARG A 385 15.48 -18.03 7.13
C ARG A 385 16.22 -17.07 6.21
N ALA A 386 16.02 -17.18 4.90
CA ALA A 386 16.64 -16.28 3.94
C ALA A 386 16.19 -14.82 4.17
N LEU A 387 14.90 -14.59 4.42
CA LEU A 387 14.36 -13.27 4.74
C LEU A 387 14.96 -12.69 6.03
N ASN A 388 15.03 -13.49 7.10
CA ASN A 388 15.64 -13.04 8.37
C ASN A 388 17.15 -12.77 8.27
N ASP A 389 17.87 -13.49 7.41
CA ASP A 389 19.29 -13.24 7.16
C ASP A 389 19.52 -12.00 6.27
N LEU A 390 18.49 -11.58 5.54
CA LEU A 390 18.50 -10.49 4.55
C LEU A 390 18.06 -9.16 5.16
N VAL A 391 17.03 -9.13 6.01
CA VAL A 391 16.55 -7.92 6.69
C VAL A 391 17.44 -7.66 7.91
N LEU A 392 18.28 -6.63 7.82
CA LEU A 392 19.31 -6.31 8.81
C LEU A 392 18.78 -5.44 9.96
N ASP A 393 17.87 -4.53 9.65
CA ASP A 393 17.24 -3.61 10.59
C ASP A 393 15.86 -3.20 10.07
N ARG A 394 14.96 -2.81 10.97
CA ARG A 394 13.62 -2.31 10.60
C ARG A 394 12.94 -1.55 11.74
N VAL A 395 12.07 -0.62 11.35
CA VAL A 395 11.03 -0.04 12.22
C VAL A 395 9.64 -0.45 11.71
N ALA A 396 8.70 -0.59 12.64
CA ALA A 396 7.30 -0.77 12.35
C ALA A 396 6.44 -0.05 13.40
N GLY A 397 5.34 0.56 12.93
CA GLY A 397 4.35 1.21 13.77
C GLY A 397 3.55 0.23 14.62
N ALA A 398 2.56 0.75 15.36
CA ALA A 398 1.70 -0.10 16.17
C ALA A 398 0.78 -0.99 15.33
N ALA A 399 0.22 -0.46 14.23
CA ALA A 399 -0.68 -1.18 13.31
C ALA A 399 0.09 -2.12 12.37
N THR A 400 1.34 -1.80 12.07
CA THR A 400 2.21 -2.60 11.18
C THR A 400 3.24 -3.42 11.94
N ARG A 401 3.10 -3.59 13.26
CA ARG A 401 4.12 -4.20 14.15
C ARG A 401 4.60 -5.58 13.69
N ALA A 402 3.71 -6.35 13.06
CA ALA A 402 3.98 -7.69 12.57
C ALA A 402 4.84 -7.72 11.29
N ALA A 403 4.96 -6.60 10.55
CA ALA A 403 5.69 -6.51 9.29
C ALA A 403 7.10 -7.10 9.38
N THR A 404 7.53 -7.83 8.35
CA THR A 404 8.73 -8.67 8.38
C THR A 404 9.92 -8.10 7.59
N GLY A 405 9.71 -7.01 6.86
CA GLY A 405 10.73 -6.26 6.12
C GLY A 405 10.54 -6.29 4.60
N LEU A 406 9.77 -7.22 4.03
CA LEU A 406 9.44 -7.23 2.60
C LEU A 406 8.00 -7.68 2.37
N SER A 407 7.30 -7.01 1.46
CA SER A 407 6.01 -7.45 0.90
C SER A 407 6.16 -8.13 -0.46
N ILE A 408 5.08 -8.72 -0.96
CA ILE A 408 4.98 -9.35 -2.28
C ILE A 408 3.57 -9.14 -2.87
N TYR A 409 3.47 -8.98 -4.19
CA TYR A 409 2.18 -8.84 -4.87
C TYR A 409 1.37 -10.14 -4.80
N PHE A 410 0.16 -10.09 -4.24
CA PHE A 410 -0.79 -11.19 -4.26
C PHE A 410 -2.24 -10.66 -4.28
N PRO A 411 -2.80 -10.45 -5.49
CA PRO A 411 -4.21 -10.13 -5.66
C PRO A 411 -5.13 -11.19 -5.07
N THR A 412 -6.19 -10.75 -4.40
CA THR A 412 -7.19 -11.65 -3.80
C THR A 412 -7.90 -12.50 -4.85
N GLU A 413 -8.14 -11.94 -6.04
CA GLU A 413 -8.84 -12.56 -7.15
C GLU A 413 -8.15 -12.31 -8.50
N GLU A 414 -8.43 -13.18 -9.48
CA GLU A 414 -7.82 -13.10 -10.81
C GLU A 414 -8.19 -11.81 -11.56
N GLN A 415 -9.38 -11.27 -11.34
CA GLN A 415 -9.80 -10.03 -12.00
C GLN A 415 -8.95 -8.81 -11.58
N TRP A 416 -8.30 -8.89 -10.42
CA TRP A 416 -7.40 -7.87 -9.87
C TRP A 416 -5.93 -8.14 -10.22
N PHE A 417 -5.64 -9.27 -10.88
CA PHE A 417 -4.29 -9.59 -11.34
C PHE A 417 -3.92 -8.75 -12.56
N LYS A 418 -2.93 -7.87 -12.39
CA LYS A 418 -2.34 -7.07 -13.46
C LYS A 418 -1.45 -7.94 -14.34
N ALA A 419 -1.78 -8.04 -15.62
CA ALA A 419 -1.09 -8.93 -16.56
C ALA A 419 0.39 -8.53 -16.73
N GLU A 420 0.69 -7.24 -16.60
CA GLU A 420 2.02 -6.62 -16.66
C GLU A 420 2.99 -7.25 -15.64
N TYR A 421 2.47 -7.77 -14.52
CA TYR A 421 3.28 -8.46 -13.52
C TYR A 421 3.98 -9.71 -14.07
N THR A 422 3.50 -10.31 -15.17
CA THR A 422 4.20 -11.43 -15.83
C THR A 422 5.52 -11.03 -16.45
N GLU A 423 5.72 -9.74 -16.71
CA GLU A 423 6.94 -9.19 -17.30
C GLU A 423 8.01 -8.88 -16.25
N VAL A 424 7.70 -8.95 -14.95
CA VAL A 424 8.66 -8.77 -13.85
C VAL A 424 9.55 -10.03 -13.71
N PRO A 425 10.81 -10.03 -14.17
CA PRO A 425 11.58 -11.27 -14.31
C PRO A 425 11.91 -11.91 -12.95
N ALA A 426 12.16 -11.09 -11.94
CA ALA A 426 12.42 -11.51 -10.56
C ALA A 426 11.28 -12.33 -9.95
N ALA A 427 10.04 -12.07 -10.39
CA ALA A 427 8.83 -12.68 -9.85
C ALA A 427 8.27 -13.82 -10.72
N ALA A 428 8.97 -14.26 -11.78
CA ALA A 428 8.42 -15.23 -12.73
C ALA A 428 7.92 -16.55 -12.08
N GLY A 429 8.62 -17.04 -11.05
CA GLY A 429 8.20 -18.21 -10.26
C GLY A 429 6.93 -17.96 -9.46
N TRP A 430 6.82 -16.78 -8.85
CA TRP A 430 5.64 -16.35 -8.10
C TRP A 430 4.44 -16.10 -9.02
N SER A 431 4.63 -15.41 -10.14
CA SER A 431 3.61 -15.22 -11.17
C SER A 431 3.07 -16.55 -11.71
N SER A 432 3.94 -17.55 -11.94
CA SER A 432 3.51 -18.89 -12.33
C SER A 432 2.66 -19.58 -11.25
N PHE A 433 3.00 -19.36 -9.98
CA PHE A 433 2.22 -19.84 -8.85
C PHE A 433 0.85 -19.16 -8.78
N LEU A 434 0.78 -17.83 -8.88
CA LEU A 434 -0.48 -17.06 -8.88
C LEU A 434 -1.43 -17.54 -9.98
N GLN A 435 -0.92 -17.69 -11.21
CA GLN A 435 -1.72 -18.22 -12.33
C GLN A 435 -2.27 -19.62 -12.04
N ALA A 436 -1.47 -20.50 -11.42
CA ALA A 436 -1.92 -21.83 -11.03
C ALA A 436 -2.95 -21.80 -9.88
N TYR A 437 -2.81 -20.85 -8.95
CA TYR A 437 -3.75 -20.60 -7.86
C TYR A 437 -5.10 -20.17 -8.42
N TYR A 438 -5.14 -19.13 -9.27
CA TYR A 438 -6.38 -18.66 -9.91
C TYR A 438 -7.02 -19.73 -10.80
N THR A 439 -6.23 -20.44 -11.61
CA THR A 439 -6.72 -21.59 -12.40
C THR A 439 -7.34 -22.66 -11.50
N GLY A 440 -6.76 -22.89 -10.32
CA GLY A 440 -7.30 -23.81 -9.33
C GLY A 440 -8.65 -23.35 -8.78
N GLY A 441 -8.79 -22.06 -8.49
CA GLY A 441 -10.03 -21.43 -8.00
C GLY A 441 -11.15 -21.46 -9.04
N GLN A 442 -10.85 -21.11 -10.29
CA GLN A 442 -11.79 -21.22 -11.41
C GLN A 442 -12.26 -22.67 -11.68
N ALA A 443 -11.47 -23.65 -11.27
CA ALA A 443 -11.78 -25.08 -11.44
C ALA A 443 -12.67 -25.66 -10.32
N ILE A 444 -13.02 -24.87 -9.30
CA ILE A 444 -13.94 -25.30 -8.23
C ILE A 444 -15.29 -25.66 -8.86
N PRO A 445 -15.80 -26.90 -8.66
CA PRO A 445 -17.12 -27.27 -9.17
C PRO A 445 -18.23 -26.44 -8.53
N GLU A 446 -19.28 -26.09 -9.28
CA GLU A 446 -20.47 -25.35 -8.78
C GLU A 446 -21.07 -25.94 -7.49
N ALA A 447 -21.01 -27.27 -7.32
CA ALA A 447 -21.51 -27.95 -6.11
C ALA A 447 -20.59 -27.81 -4.87
N GLU A 448 -19.40 -27.24 -5.04
CA GLU A 448 -18.38 -27.01 -4.01
C GLU A 448 -18.11 -25.50 -3.82
N GLN A 449 -18.77 -24.63 -4.59
CA GLN A 449 -18.77 -23.17 -4.42
C GLN A 449 -19.68 -22.79 -3.25
N PRO A 450 -19.40 -21.69 -2.51
CA PRO A 450 -20.20 -21.25 -1.38
C PRO A 450 -21.69 -21.27 -1.65
N SER A 451 -22.47 -21.76 -0.68
CA SER A 451 -23.93 -21.82 -0.79
C SER A 451 -24.58 -21.66 0.57
N ALA A 452 -25.46 -20.67 0.70
CA ALA A 452 -26.25 -20.47 1.90
C ALA A 452 -27.43 -21.46 1.98
N ILE A 453 -27.75 -21.90 3.20
CA ILE A 453 -28.89 -22.75 3.53
C ILE A 453 -30.00 -21.88 4.13
N GLY A 454 -31.03 -21.63 3.33
CA GLY A 454 -32.19 -20.84 3.73
C GLY A 454 -32.41 -19.66 2.80
N ASP A 455 -33.35 -18.80 3.16
CA ASP A 455 -33.78 -17.67 2.32
C ASP A 455 -33.50 -16.30 2.99
N ALA A 456 -33.01 -16.28 4.24
CA ALA A 456 -32.72 -15.07 5.00
C ALA A 456 -31.79 -15.36 6.19
N VAL A 457 -31.09 -14.32 6.66
CA VAL A 457 -30.31 -14.33 7.90
C VAL A 457 -31.20 -14.38 9.15
N GLU A 458 -30.67 -14.91 10.24
CA GLU A 458 -31.22 -14.76 11.59
C GLU A 458 -30.55 -13.57 12.27
N VAL A 459 -31.37 -12.65 12.80
CA VAL A 459 -30.91 -11.44 13.50
C VAL A 459 -31.34 -11.47 14.95
N VAL A 460 -30.39 -11.32 15.86
CA VAL A 460 -30.61 -11.29 17.31
C VAL A 460 -30.09 -9.96 17.87
N PHE A 461 -30.98 -9.20 18.51
CA PHE A 461 -30.57 -8.01 19.27
C PHE A 461 -29.87 -8.44 20.56
N VAL A 462 -28.63 -8.00 20.71
CA VAL A 462 -27.79 -8.24 21.88
C VAL A 462 -27.43 -6.92 22.56
N GLU A 463 -26.68 -6.99 23.67
CA GLU A 463 -26.13 -5.78 24.26
C GLU A 463 -25.07 -5.20 23.31
N GLY A 464 -25.27 -3.94 22.89
CA GLY A 464 -24.33 -3.24 22.01
C GLY A 464 -24.64 -3.28 20.52
N GLY A 465 -25.60 -4.08 20.05
CA GLY A 465 -25.90 -4.15 18.62
C GLY A 465 -26.76 -5.35 18.22
N ILE A 466 -26.49 -5.90 17.03
CA ILE A 466 -27.09 -7.11 16.50
C ILE A 466 -26.03 -8.17 16.19
N GLU A 467 -26.38 -9.43 16.46
CA GLU A 467 -25.70 -10.59 15.89
C GLU A 467 -26.51 -11.05 14.67
N VAL A 468 -25.84 -11.19 13.53
CA VAL A 468 -26.40 -11.69 12.28
C VAL A 468 -25.77 -13.04 12.01
N SER A 469 -26.59 -14.06 11.74
CA SER A 469 -26.10 -15.41 11.49
C SER A 469 -26.87 -16.13 10.40
N ALA A 470 -26.19 -17.03 9.68
CA ALA A 470 -26.80 -17.90 8.70
C ALA A 470 -26.07 -19.25 8.66
N LEU A 471 -26.75 -20.27 8.13
CA LEU A 471 -26.13 -21.55 7.82
C LEU A 471 -25.69 -21.56 6.36
N PHE A 472 -24.50 -22.05 6.09
CA PHE A 472 -23.96 -22.37 4.77
C PHE A 472 -23.71 -23.88 4.68
N ASP A 473 -23.65 -24.42 3.46
CA ASP A 473 -23.31 -25.83 3.27
C ASP A 473 -21.88 -26.09 3.79
N PRO A 474 -21.70 -26.94 4.82
CA PRO A 474 -20.38 -27.22 5.36
C PRO A 474 -19.40 -27.79 4.32
N VAL A 475 -19.92 -28.43 3.26
CA VAL A 475 -19.08 -28.93 2.16
C VAL A 475 -18.47 -27.78 1.36
N THR A 476 -19.24 -26.72 1.10
CA THR A 476 -18.79 -25.58 0.29
C THR A 476 -17.85 -24.68 1.08
N LEU A 477 -18.03 -24.59 2.40
CA LEU A 477 -17.15 -23.85 3.30
C LEU A 477 -15.72 -24.38 3.37
N ALA A 478 -15.45 -25.61 2.88
CA ALA A 478 -14.09 -26.12 2.81
C ALA A 478 -13.17 -25.25 1.92
N ASN A 479 -13.74 -24.59 0.91
CA ASN A 479 -13.04 -23.69 0.00
C ASN A 479 -13.08 -22.21 0.44
N ALA A 480 -13.85 -21.89 1.49
CA ALA A 480 -14.00 -20.51 1.96
C ALA A 480 -12.68 -19.94 2.46
N THR A 481 -12.42 -18.70 2.06
CA THR A 481 -11.25 -17.90 2.43
C THR A 481 -11.59 -16.75 3.34
N GLU A 482 -12.79 -16.21 3.17
CA GLU A 482 -13.24 -15.01 3.86
C GLU A 482 -14.75 -15.05 4.08
N ALA A 483 -15.20 -14.41 5.14
CA ALA A 483 -16.59 -14.09 5.36
C ALA A 483 -16.70 -12.67 5.90
N THR A 484 -17.70 -11.93 5.44
CA THR A 484 -17.99 -10.56 5.89
C THR A 484 -19.45 -10.41 6.29
N ILE A 485 -19.72 -9.41 7.12
CA ILE A 485 -21.04 -8.83 7.32
C ILE A 485 -21.07 -7.46 6.67
N ASP A 486 -22.02 -7.26 5.76
CA ASP A 486 -22.25 -5.95 5.15
C ASP A 486 -23.60 -5.42 5.62
N TYR A 487 -23.67 -4.11 5.83
CA TYR A 487 -24.87 -3.47 6.37
C TYR A 487 -25.15 -2.12 5.72
N GLY A 488 -26.43 -1.82 5.53
CA GLY A 488 -26.86 -0.63 4.79
C GLY A 488 -28.29 -0.20 5.12
N ILE A 489 -28.66 1.00 4.68
CA ILE A 489 -30.02 1.54 4.83
C ILE A 489 -30.81 1.21 3.57
N VAL A 490 -32.04 0.71 3.74
CA VAL A 490 -32.98 0.55 2.65
C VAL A 490 -33.72 1.85 2.41
N ASP A 491 -33.52 2.44 1.23
CA ASP A 491 -34.13 3.70 0.83
C ASP A 491 -35.58 3.53 0.35
N ALA A 492 -36.30 4.65 0.27
CA ALA A 492 -37.72 4.65 -0.07
C ALA A 492 -38.04 4.18 -1.50
N ASP A 493 -37.07 4.26 -2.41
CA ASP A 493 -37.15 3.74 -3.78
C ASP A 493 -36.65 2.29 -3.91
N GLY A 494 -36.17 1.70 -2.81
CA GLY A 494 -35.70 0.33 -2.72
C GLY A 494 -34.22 0.15 -3.05
N THR A 495 -33.44 1.22 -3.20
CA THR A 495 -31.97 1.12 -3.19
C THR A 495 -31.46 0.77 -1.80
N ILE A 496 -30.27 0.19 -1.74
CA ILE A 496 -29.55 -0.06 -0.49
C ILE A 496 -28.32 0.82 -0.49
N THR A 497 -28.22 1.72 0.49
CA THR A 497 -27.02 2.52 0.73
C THR A 497 -26.18 1.82 1.80
N TYR A 498 -25.07 1.21 1.41
CA TYR A 498 -24.19 0.50 2.34
C TYR A 498 -23.44 1.51 3.22
N LEU A 499 -23.42 1.21 4.52
CA LEU A 499 -22.75 2.00 5.54
C LEU A 499 -21.37 1.42 5.88
N GLY A 500 -21.17 0.12 5.66
CA GLY A 500 -19.89 -0.51 5.88
C GLY A 500 -19.87 -2.03 5.68
N SER A 501 -18.67 -2.58 5.81
CA SER A 501 -18.36 -4.00 5.83
C SER A 501 -17.41 -4.33 6.99
N GLU A 502 -17.64 -5.45 7.65
CA GLU A 502 -16.82 -5.95 8.75
C GLU A 502 -16.55 -7.46 8.60
N PRO A 503 -15.46 -7.99 9.19
CA PRO A 503 -15.21 -9.43 9.20
C PRO A 503 -16.33 -10.23 9.89
N ALA A 504 -16.72 -11.35 9.29
CA ALA A 504 -17.59 -12.36 9.88
C ALA A 504 -16.82 -13.67 10.13
N GLU A 505 -17.30 -14.46 11.09
CA GLU A 505 -16.66 -15.70 11.49
C GLU A 505 -17.38 -16.92 10.89
N VAL A 506 -16.61 -17.82 10.29
CA VAL A 506 -17.06 -19.17 9.93
C VAL A 506 -16.80 -20.10 11.12
N SER A 507 -17.83 -20.79 11.63
CA SER A 507 -17.69 -21.69 12.77
C SER A 507 -16.90 -22.96 12.43
N ASP A 508 -15.85 -23.23 13.22
CA ASP A 508 -14.99 -24.41 13.12
C ASP A 508 -15.63 -25.72 13.61
N ASP A 509 -16.85 -25.68 14.16
CA ASP A 509 -17.55 -26.87 14.67
C ASP A 509 -18.17 -27.75 13.57
N GLY A 510 -18.08 -27.31 12.31
CA GLY A 510 -18.63 -28.00 11.14
C GLY A 510 -20.15 -27.90 11.03
N SER A 511 -20.79 -27.00 11.79
CA SER A 511 -22.23 -26.72 11.68
C SER A 511 -22.59 -25.99 10.39
N GLY A 512 -21.62 -25.30 9.78
CA GLY A 512 -21.82 -24.37 8.68
C GLY A 512 -22.35 -23.01 9.12
N LEU A 513 -22.35 -22.73 10.42
CA LEU A 513 -22.74 -21.42 10.94
C LEU A 513 -21.71 -20.36 10.54
N VAL A 514 -22.18 -19.27 9.96
CA VAL A 514 -21.44 -18.04 9.74
C VAL A 514 -22.13 -16.93 10.52
N ALA A 515 -21.37 -16.10 11.23
CA ALA A 515 -21.92 -15.04 12.06
C ALA A 515 -21.07 -13.78 12.02
N GLY A 516 -21.75 -12.63 11.98
CA GLY A 516 -21.15 -11.30 12.11
C GLY A 516 -21.85 -10.49 13.18
N PHE A 517 -21.21 -9.41 13.60
CA PHE A 517 -21.76 -8.45 14.56
C PHE A 517 -21.81 -7.08 13.92
N TYR A 518 -22.84 -6.30 14.24
CA TYR A 518 -22.92 -4.90 13.86
C TYR A 518 -23.46 -4.08 15.03
N ASP A 519 -22.77 -2.99 15.38
CA ASP A 519 -23.06 -2.17 16.56
C ASP A 519 -24.22 -1.17 16.35
N LEU A 520 -24.82 -1.14 15.15
CA LEU A 520 -25.90 -0.25 14.75
C LEU A 520 -25.51 1.23 14.71
N THR A 521 -24.23 1.52 14.43
CA THR A 521 -23.75 2.89 14.22
C THR A 521 -23.38 3.16 12.77
N ALA A 522 -23.47 4.42 12.35
CA ALA A 522 -22.95 4.89 11.06
C ALA A 522 -21.84 5.90 11.32
N LEU A 523 -20.75 5.82 10.55
CA LEU A 523 -19.71 6.82 10.60
C LEU A 523 -20.22 8.12 9.96
N THR A 524 -19.95 9.22 10.65
CA THR A 524 -20.18 10.58 10.14
C THR A 524 -18.90 11.40 10.18
N MET A 525 -18.74 12.25 9.16
CA MET A 525 -17.67 13.24 9.05
C MET A 525 -18.28 14.64 9.07
N SER A 526 -17.69 15.58 9.81
CA SER A 526 -18.16 16.96 9.88
C SER A 526 -17.03 17.98 9.95
N ASP A 527 -17.15 19.07 9.19
CA ASP A 527 -16.29 20.26 9.28
C ASP A 527 -16.83 21.32 10.26
N GLY A 528 -17.88 20.98 11.02
CA GLY A 528 -18.60 21.87 11.93
C GLY A 528 -19.63 22.79 11.26
N ILE A 529 -19.75 22.75 9.94
CA ILE A 529 -20.77 23.44 9.14
C ILE A 529 -21.75 22.42 8.58
N ASP A 530 -21.22 21.42 7.87
CA ASP A 530 -21.94 20.34 7.24
C ASP A 530 -21.52 18.99 7.85
N THR A 531 -22.31 17.95 7.59
CA THR A 531 -22.07 16.58 8.09
C THR A 531 -22.52 15.60 7.02
N ALA A 532 -21.68 14.61 6.73
CA ALA A 532 -21.94 13.56 5.76
C ALA A 532 -21.75 12.18 6.41
N TYR A 533 -22.53 11.19 5.97
CA TYR A 533 -22.24 9.79 6.26
C TYR A 533 -20.98 9.37 5.52
N ALA A 534 -20.28 8.39 6.06
CA ALA A 534 -19.09 7.81 5.45
C ALA A 534 -19.21 6.28 5.50
N TYR A 535 -18.74 5.63 4.43
CA TYR A 535 -18.57 4.18 4.42
C TYR A 535 -17.47 3.76 5.39
N VAL A 536 -17.63 2.61 6.02
CA VAL A 536 -16.65 2.00 6.93
C VAL A 536 -16.19 0.69 6.34
N ASP A 537 -14.92 0.59 5.98
CA ASP A 537 -14.24 -0.69 5.83
C ASP A 537 -13.38 -0.93 7.06
N LEU A 538 -13.72 -1.95 7.86
CA LEU A 538 -13.15 -2.12 9.19
C LEU A 538 -12.29 -3.38 9.26
N TYR A 539 -11.10 -3.21 9.83
CA TYR A 539 -10.18 -4.30 10.09
C TYR A 539 -9.82 -4.37 11.56
N LEU A 540 -9.77 -5.60 12.07
CA LEU A 540 -9.45 -5.89 13.47
C LEU A 540 -8.06 -6.53 13.57
N ASP A 541 -7.19 -5.92 14.36
CA ASP A 541 -5.99 -6.58 14.87
C ASP A 541 -6.18 -6.86 16.37
N PRO A 542 -6.78 -8.01 16.73
CA PRO A 542 -7.02 -8.36 18.13
C PRO A 542 -5.74 -8.64 18.91
N GLU A 543 -4.62 -8.95 18.23
CA GLU A 543 -3.33 -9.17 18.91
C GLU A 543 -2.69 -7.85 19.32
N ALA A 544 -2.82 -6.83 18.49
CA ALA A 544 -2.36 -5.48 18.78
C ALA A 544 -3.35 -4.67 19.63
N GLY A 545 -4.63 -5.06 19.66
CA GLY A 545 -5.70 -4.28 20.30
C GLY A 545 -6.00 -3.01 19.51
N LEU A 546 -6.01 -3.13 18.18
CA LEU A 546 -6.20 -2.02 17.24
C LEU A 546 -7.36 -2.30 16.28
N VAL A 547 -8.00 -1.23 15.85
CA VAL A 547 -9.01 -1.23 14.80
C VAL A 547 -8.56 -0.22 13.74
N THR A 548 -8.53 -0.64 12.48
CA THR A 548 -8.31 0.26 11.35
C THR A 548 -9.64 0.46 10.62
N ILE A 549 -9.96 1.69 10.26
CA ILE A 549 -11.12 2.07 9.46
C ILE A 549 -10.63 2.82 8.24
N ASP A 550 -10.89 2.27 7.06
CA ASP A 550 -10.64 2.92 5.79
C ASP A 550 -11.93 3.49 5.20
N VAL A 551 -11.86 4.74 4.75
CA VAL A 551 -13.00 5.50 4.25
C VAL A 551 -12.67 6.04 2.86
N PRO A 552 -13.41 5.65 1.80
CA PRO A 552 -13.23 6.20 0.46
C PRO A 552 -13.85 7.60 0.38
N LEU A 553 -13.09 8.55 -0.16
CA LEU A 553 -13.41 9.97 -0.27
C LEU A 553 -13.07 10.48 -1.68
N ALA A 554 -13.75 11.54 -2.12
CA ALA A 554 -13.31 12.38 -3.23
C ALA A 554 -12.76 13.68 -2.72
N TYR A 555 -11.63 14.10 -3.25
CA TYR A 555 -11.10 15.44 -3.07
C TYR A 555 -11.30 16.26 -4.34
N TYR A 556 -12.01 17.38 -4.22
CA TYR A 556 -12.27 18.33 -5.29
C TYR A 556 -11.41 19.59 -5.06
N PRO A 557 -10.37 19.83 -5.88
CA PRO A 557 -9.55 21.04 -5.79
C PRO A 557 -10.38 22.32 -5.92
N VAL A 558 -9.85 23.44 -5.42
CA VAL A 558 -10.57 24.73 -5.43
C VAL A 558 -10.95 25.14 -6.86
N GLY A 559 -12.25 25.16 -7.12
CA GLY A 559 -12.80 25.58 -8.42
C GLY A 559 -13.12 24.45 -9.38
N GLU A 560 -12.85 23.20 -9.00
CA GLU A 560 -13.33 21.99 -9.68
C GLU A 560 -14.60 21.45 -9.01
N ASP A 561 -15.61 21.14 -9.81
CA ASP A 561 -16.91 20.61 -9.34
C ASP A 561 -17.25 19.24 -9.97
N GLU A 562 -16.42 18.75 -10.91
CA GLU A 562 -16.65 17.50 -11.66
C GLU A 562 -15.43 16.56 -11.67
N VAL A 563 -14.21 17.12 -11.55
CA VAL A 563 -12.96 16.36 -11.48
C VAL A 563 -12.54 16.28 -10.02
N TYR A 564 -12.20 15.08 -9.58
CA TYR A 564 -11.75 14.80 -8.23
C TYR A 564 -10.63 13.78 -8.23
N ASP A 565 -9.86 13.79 -7.15
CA ASP A 565 -8.86 12.78 -6.85
C ASP A 565 -9.44 11.76 -5.86
N ASP A 566 -9.18 10.47 -6.11
CA ASP A 566 -9.60 9.38 -5.22
C ASP A 566 -8.73 9.41 -3.96
N VAL A 567 -9.39 9.49 -2.80
CA VAL A 567 -8.72 9.61 -1.49
C VAL A 567 -9.20 8.52 -0.55
N ILE A 568 -8.27 7.94 0.20
CA ILE A 568 -8.56 7.01 1.29
C ILE A 568 -8.16 7.68 2.60
N LEU A 569 -9.15 7.91 3.47
CA LEU A 569 -8.88 8.24 4.86
C LEU A 569 -8.69 6.95 5.64
N SER A 570 -7.52 6.78 6.23
CA SER A 570 -7.24 5.69 7.17
C SER A 570 -7.20 6.20 8.61
N LEU A 571 -8.00 5.57 9.47
CA LEU A 571 -8.11 5.86 10.89
C LEU A 571 -7.68 4.63 11.69
N VAL A 572 -6.70 4.76 12.57
CA VAL A 572 -6.34 3.70 13.52
C VAL A 572 -6.80 4.08 14.93
N LEU A 573 -7.56 3.19 15.54
CA LEU A 573 -8.12 3.32 16.88
C LEU A 573 -7.47 2.31 17.84
N ASP A 574 -7.31 2.70 19.10
CA ASP A 574 -6.93 1.78 20.17
C ASP A 574 -8.15 1.09 20.82
N ASP A 575 -7.90 0.14 21.73
CA ASP A 575 -8.93 -0.56 22.53
C ASP A 575 -9.94 0.36 23.26
N ALA A 576 -9.60 1.64 23.48
CA ALA A 576 -10.48 2.62 24.11
C ALA A 576 -11.36 3.37 23.10
N GLY A 577 -11.13 3.19 21.80
CA GLY A 577 -11.73 3.95 20.71
C GLY A 577 -11.11 5.33 20.52
N ASP A 578 -9.93 5.59 21.09
CA ASP A 578 -9.19 6.82 20.81
C ASP A 578 -8.52 6.71 19.43
N ILE A 579 -8.65 7.74 18.59
CA ILE A 579 -7.94 7.81 17.31
C ILE A 579 -6.46 8.08 17.63
N ILE A 580 -5.59 7.17 17.19
CA ILE A 580 -4.15 7.24 17.37
C ILE A 580 -3.39 7.44 16.05
N SER A 581 -4.05 7.26 14.91
CA SER A 581 -3.58 7.61 13.56
C SER A 581 -4.74 8.21 12.76
N GLU A 582 -4.44 9.23 11.96
CA GLU A 582 -5.36 9.84 11.00
C GLU A 582 -4.54 10.32 9.81
N THR A 583 -4.69 9.65 8.68
CA THR A 583 -3.94 9.95 7.45
C THR A 583 -4.87 9.89 6.25
N TYR A 584 -4.65 10.79 5.29
CA TYR A 584 -5.39 10.84 4.04
C TYR A 584 -4.41 10.53 2.91
N TYR A 585 -4.70 9.50 2.13
CA TYR A 585 -3.87 9.10 1.01
C TYR A 585 -4.60 9.38 -0.30
N VAL A 586 -3.95 10.02 -1.24
CA VAL A 586 -4.43 10.18 -2.61
C VAL A 586 -3.91 9.04 -3.47
N TYR A 587 -4.77 8.49 -4.32
CA TYR A 587 -4.44 7.48 -5.33
C TYR A 587 -4.37 8.13 -6.70
N ASN A 588 -3.28 7.89 -7.43
CA ASN A 588 -3.15 8.33 -8.81
C ASN A 588 -3.36 7.14 -9.78
N PRO A 589 -4.48 7.09 -10.53
CA PRO A 589 -4.77 5.99 -11.43
C PRO A 589 -3.87 5.93 -12.67
N GLU A 590 -3.16 7.01 -13.01
CA GLU A 590 -2.23 7.02 -14.15
C GLU A 590 -0.89 6.34 -13.79
N THR A 591 -0.50 6.37 -12.52
CA THR A 591 0.77 5.80 -12.02
C THR A 591 0.60 4.59 -11.13
N ASP A 592 -0.64 4.24 -10.76
CA ASP A 592 -0.98 3.26 -9.72
C ASP A 592 -0.32 3.56 -8.35
N ALA A 593 0.07 4.82 -8.12
CA ALA A 593 0.84 5.22 -6.96
C ALA A 593 -0.01 5.92 -5.90
N TYR A 594 0.52 5.93 -4.68
CA TYR A 594 -0.10 6.55 -3.51
C TYR A 594 0.80 7.62 -2.91
N GLY A 595 0.19 8.66 -2.32
CA GLY A 595 0.89 9.66 -1.49
C GLY A 595 -0.03 10.25 -0.43
N GLU A 596 0.55 10.94 0.55
CA GLU A 596 -0.24 11.68 1.54
C GLU A 596 -0.84 12.95 0.90
N LEU A 597 -2.15 13.13 1.05
CA LEU A 597 -2.89 14.24 0.46
C LEU A 597 -2.49 15.58 1.09
N THR A 598 -2.02 16.53 0.26
CA THR A 598 -1.93 17.95 0.63
C THR A 598 -3.18 18.72 0.23
N ALA A 599 -4.13 18.84 1.15
CA ALA A 599 -5.39 19.52 0.88
C ALA A 599 -5.32 21.06 1.03
N ASP A 600 -5.90 21.79 0.08
CA ASP A 600 -6.28 23.20 0.29
C ASP A 600 -7.47 23.26 1.26
N PRO A 601 -7.40 23.99 2.39
CA PRO A 601 -8.52 24.12 3.32
C PRO A 601 -9.81 24.70 2.72
N GLU A 602 -9.75 25.38 1.57
CA GLU A 602 -10.91 25.89 0.83
C GLU A 602 -11.47 24.88 -0.19
N ALA A 603 -10.75 23.79 -0.47
CA ALA A 603 -11.21 22.67 -1.30
C ALA A 603 -12.30 21.86 -0.60
N ILE A 604 -12.90 20.92 -1.34
CA ILE A 604 -14.02 20.11 -0.84
C ILE A 604 -13.62 18.64 -0.78
N ILE A 605 -13.97 17.97 0.31
CA ILE A 605 -13.87 16.52 0.45
C ILE A 605 -15.26 15.91 0.64
N VAL A 606 -15.54 14.79 -0.03
CA VAL A 606 -16.85 14.13 0.00
C VAL A 606 -16.68 12.64 0.25
N PRO A 607 -17.26 12.07 1.32
CA PRO A 607 -17.25 10.63 1.48
C PRO A 607 -18.08 9.92 0.42
N TYR A 608 -17.60 8.75 -0.02
CA TYR A 608 -18.35 7.84 -0.88
C TYR A 608 -19.01 6.73 -0.08
N VAL A 609 -20.15 6.27 -0.59
CA VAL A 609 -20.84 5.06 -0.14
C VAL A 609 -21.20 4.20 -1.35
N PHE A 610 -21.17 2.89 -1.15
CA PHE A 610 -21.62 1.96 -2.17
C PHE A 610 -23.15 1.87 -2.15
N VAL A 611 -23.80 2.15 -3.29
CA VAL A 611 -25.25 2.07 -3.43
C VAL A 611 -25.61 0.95 -4.39
N MET A 612 -26.45 0.03 -3.94
CA MET A 612 -26.99 -1.04 -4.76
C MET A 612 -28.42 -0.73 -5.19
N ALA A 613 -28.65 -0.74 -6.51
CA ALA A 613 -29.94 -0.57 -7.13
C ALA A 613 -30.79 -1.85 -7.04
N ALA A 614 -32.11 -1.69 -7.16
CA ALA A 614 -33.07 -2.80 -7.08
C ALA A 614 -32.93 -3.85 -8.21
N ASP A 615 -32.17 -3.57 -9.27
CA ASP A 615 -31.85 -4.52 -10.33
C ASP A 615 -30.53 -5.29 -10.09
N GLY A 616 -29.87 -5.03 -8.96
CA GLY A 616 -28.61 -5.65 -8.55
C GLY A 616 -27.36 -4.97 -9.09
N SER A 617 -27.48 -3.85 -9.82
CA SER A 617 -26.32 -3.01 -10.15
C SER A 617 -25.87 -2.20 -8.93
N GLY A 618 -24.57 -1.96 -8.78
CA GLY A 618 -24.03 -1.14 -7.70
C GLY A 618 -23.00 -0.13 -8.21
N GLU A 619 -22.89 1.01 -7.53
CA GLU A 619 -21.94 2.07 -7.83
C GLU A 619 -21.54 2.82 -6.54
N TRP A 620 -20.30 3.31 -6.51
CA TRP A 620 -19.86 4.26 -5.47
C TRP A 620 -20.42 5.65 -5.79
N VAL A 621 -21.11 6.27 -4.83
CA VAL A 621 -21.74 7.59 -5.01
C VAL A 621 -21.34 8.57 -3.90
N PRO A 622 -21.17 9.86 -4.22
CA PRO A 622 -20.91 10.86 -3.21
C PRO A 622 -22.09 10.95 -2.23
N THR A 623 -21.79 11.05 -0.95
CA THR A 623 -22.80 11.11 0.13
C THR A 623 -23.46 12.49 0.27
N SER A 624 -22.90 13.51 -0.36
CA SER A 624 -23.35 14.90 -0.24
C SER A 624 -23.15 15.67 -1.55
N ASP A 625 -24.15 16.47 -1.92
CA ASP A 625 -24.06 17.42 -3.06
C ASP A 625 -23.21 18.67 -2.73
N VAL A 626 -22.87 18.89 -1.46
CA VAL A 626 -22.13 20.09 -0.99
C VAL A 626 -20.72 19.73 -0.53
N GLY A 627 -20.54 18.51 -0.01
CA GLY A 627 -19.28 18.08 0.59
C GLY A 627 -18.97 18.73 1.94
N LEU A 628 -17.71 18.59 2.36
CA LEU A 628 -17.13 19.18 3.56
C LEU A 628 -15.90 19.99 3.16
N TYR A 629 -15.59 21.09 3.85
CA TYR A 629 -14.32 21.78 3.62
C TYR A 629 -13.13 20.88 3.98
N ALA A 630 -12.16 20.76 3.09
CA ALA A 630 -10.97 19.91 3.24
C ALA A 630 -9.93 20.48 4.23
N ASN A 631 -10.38 21.19 5.27
CA ASN A 631 -9.55 21.57 6.42
C ASN A 631 -9.38 20.36 7.35
N LEU A 632 -8.58 19.38 6.90
CA LEU A 632 -8.45 18.04 7.49
C LEU A 632 -8.26 18.04 9.03
N PRO A 633 -7.42 18.91 9.63
CA PRO A 633 -7.25 18.94 11.08
C PRO A 633 -8.54 19.26 11.87
N ASP A 634 -9.50 19.94 11.25
CA ASP A 634 -10.76 20.36 11.85
C ASP A 634 -11.93 19.40 11.55
N ILE A 635 -11.73 18.38 10.69
CA ILE A 635 -12.74 17.34 10.44
C ILE A 635 -12.94 16.49 11.71
N ALA A 636 -14.20 16.33 12.12
CA ALA A 636 -14.61 15.52 13.26
C ALA A 636 -15.28 14.23 12.79
N TYR A 637 -15.03 13.14 13.51
CA TYR A 637 -15.59 11.81 13.28
C TYR A 637 -16.49 11.40 14.44
N GLU A 638 -17.68 10.88 14.12
CA GLU A 638 -18.58 10.32 15.13
C GLU A 638 -19.26 9.06 14.57
N LEU A 639 -19.25 7.98 15.36
CA LEU A 639 -20.07 6.79 15.11
C LEU A 639 -21.42 7.03 15.76
N GLU A 640 -22.39 7.43 14.95
CA GLU A 640 -23.72 7.82 15.39
C GLU A 640 -24.67 6.61 15.40
N PRO A 641 -25.40 6.36 16.52
CA PRO A 641 -26.42 5.32 16.54
C PRO A 641 -27.51 5.59 15.51
N LEU A 642 -27.88 4.56 14.75
CA LEU A 642 -28.98 4.66 13.79
C LEU A 642 -30.32 4.93 14.48
N GLU A 643 -31.14 5.77 13.83
CA GLU A 643 -32.44 6.17 14.37
C GLU A 643 -33.44 5.01 14.42
N PRO A 644 -34.23 4.86 15.50
CA PRO A 644 -35.30 3.88 15.56
C PRO A 644 -36.32 4.06 14.42
N GLY A 645 -36.73 2.97 13.80
CA GLY A 645 -37.61 2.93 12.64
C GLY A 645 -36.88 2.95 11.29
N THR A 646 -35.55 3.07 11.27
CA THR A 646 -34.74 2.86 10.07
C THR A 646 -34.88 1.41 9.61
N GLU A 647 -35.11 1.22 8.31
CA GLU A 647 -35.10 -0.08 7.66
C GLU A 647 -33.65 -0.40 7.27
N LEU A 648 -33.06 -1.37 7.97
CA LEU A 648 -31.68 -1.78 7.81
C LEU A 648 -31.64 -3.06 6.95
N TRP A 649 -30.78 -3.07 5.95
CA TRP A 649 -30.32 -4.27 5.26
C TRP A 649 -29.07 -4.81 5.96
N VAL A 650 -29.03 -6.11 6.19
CA VAL A 650 -27.84 -6.82 6.66
C VAL A 650 -27.65 -8.08 5.85
N GLU A 651 -26.41 -8.39 5.50
CA GLU A 651 -26.08 -9.61 4.78
C GLU A 651 -24.76 -10.21 5.22
N LEU A 652 -24.65 -11.53 5.04
CA LEU A 652 -23.42 -12.28 5.22
C LEU A 652 -22.94 -12.74 3.86
N ASN A 653 -21.67 -12.47 3.58
CA ASN A 653 -20.97 -12.92 2.40
C ASN A 653 -19.97 -14.01 2.80
N VAL A 654 -19.86 -15.03 1.96
CA VAL A 654 -18.78 -16.02 2.05
C VAL A 654 -18.15 -16.15 0.68
N ILE A 655 -16.84 -15.96 0.63
CA ILE A 655 -16.04 -15.97 -0.58
C ILE A 655 -15.10 -17.19 -0.52
N ASP A 656 -14.99 -17.93 -1.63
CA ASP A 656 -13.97 -18.97 -1.78
C ASP A 656 -12.70 -18.45 -2.46
N PHE A 657 -11.64 -19.26 -2.43
CA PHE A 657 -10.34 -18.86 -3.01
C PHE A 657 -10.36 -18.67 -4.54
N GLY A 658 -11.47 -19.01 -5.21
CA GLY A 658 -11.70 -18.75 -6.62
C GLY A 658 -12.53 -17.50 -6.90
N GLY A 659 -12.88 -16.72 -5.88
CA GLY A 659 -13.74 -15.53 -5.99
C GLY A 659 -15.23 -15.84 -6.15
N ASN A 660 -15.66 -17.09 -5.91
CA ASN A 660 -17.10 -17.39 -5.93
C ASN A 660 -17.72 -16.98 -4.60
N THR A 661 -18.78 -16.18 -4.68
CA THR A 661 -19.44 -15.60 -3.51
C THR A 661 -20.84 -16.15 -3.31
N ALA A 662 -21.19 -16.46 -2.06
CA ALA A 662 -22.56 -16.64 -1.63
C ALA A 662 -22.96 -15.56 -0.62
N THR A 663 -24.01 -14.83 -0.97
CA THR A 663 -24.59 -13.78 -0.15
C THR A 663 -25.96 -14.23 0.37
N ILE A 664 -26.22 -14.02 1.65
CA ILE A 664 -27.53 -14.18 2.27
C ILE A 664 -27.83 -12.98 3.14
N GLY A 665 -28.94 -12.31 2.86
CA GLY A 665 -29.31 -11.06 3.53
C GLY A 665 -30.76 -11.00 3.97
N GLY A 666 -31.11 -9.91 4.64
CA GLY A 666 -32.47 -9.63 5.05
C GLY A 666 -32.64 -8.23 5.64
N SER A 667 -33.87 -7.71 5.53
CA SER A 667 -34.23 -6.41 6.11
C SER A 667 -34.76 -6.55 7.53
N ILE A 668 -34.36 -5.65 8.43
CA ILE A 668 -34.91 -5.48 9.77
C ILE A 668 -35.34 -4.03 9.98
N ILE A 669 -36.28 -3.79 10.87
CA ILE A 669 -36.65 -2.44 11.30
C ILE A 669 -36.10 -2.23 12.71
N LEU A 670 -35.27 -1.19 12.88
CA LEU A 670 -34.72 -0.84 14.18
C LEU A 670 -35.84 -0.43 15.15
N SER A 671 -35.85 -1.00 16.35
CA SER A 671 -36.98 -0.93 17.30
C SER A 671 -36.84 0.13 18.38
#